data_AF-A0A9E0YJJ3-F1
#
_entry.id   AF-A0A9E0YJJ3-F1
#
_cell.length_a   1.000
_cell.length_b   1.000
_cell.length_c   1.000
_cell.angle_alpha   90.00
_cell.angle_beta   90.00
_cell.angle_gamma   90.00
#
_symmetry.space_group_name_H-M   'P 1'
#
loop_
_entity.id
_entity.type
_entity.pdbx_description
1 polymer ?
#
loop_
_entity_poly.entity_id
_entity_poly.type
_entity_poly.pdbx_seq_one_letter_code
_entity_poly.pdbx_strand_id
1 'polypeptide(L)'
;NLLHMFNEVVSRDRTRFQTRREFFHYFHPRGIKEMAESRGLRIAYAVIHLLESLEFGQMQHRLNALRALHDEVMCSTNQELRINTARVLIEIMKDLVRAHGDYERQLALAHSFRLAASGKPRIVRRFLKQYRLLEMPEEWNQLAFDDHVHDAFTKGRKSPTHLIMDAWVKGIRRLRVIHYNYVRPETATELMEAAAIMGIMIRIGIEYSASFYDRFAQLIWVPRGFADAGDFLRFLDRPEVRELMNQGREVSDYQQTYVMEILEAFNRRHLQTINAEFDLEMPPLDRDQFMDFVGFGQASLLHLAKYIHSRLLPLMREKMSELRERYAAADPEQREYIEKLVERMNRTDADDIHHRFLAPARNPDVFDLTSRGDPDNMPELMRRSPCQLVDRLAGMHSGYRITLNLSNMKVEDVLELLYDCRGRITRLEIFNLKDYADCKVDHIPAIDQLQQCINSANVIQLKRMILEMIERLRRDGGQAGKRRIQKLNWILADMETLLGMYRVRPLKPRIGSDSTGYSQRLPGMGLAVMDTLPHRSQREVLRDDTGAYMVIPFYVETFFRVVYSGMRAGGSRVSRFLGGLRAIPGFGRAGLHKTSEWYAREDSTQMAESGNIVTLSGFRAEATNGLELDGKTDAHARRRLYSFHYLQTALKNTLKVVVGFVPAFLTFYLTSDWWVLIYFGAFIWFGVTGLRNIVQSVMGGGGLRRSSLLQWNDYVSWDRLTDSLLFTGFSVPLLDYLVKNLALHQGLGVTTASHPVLLYAVMALVNGVYLTSHNLFRGLPKEAAFANFFRSVLSIPVAYGFNEMIGGAMALAGVVQVDVLLQSWAAVISKTASDCVAGFIEGSVDRAKNIRERMNDYRQKLRQFLDVYARVEMLFPESEVLDLLQRPEDWYHSEDEETRELIQILIVNSLDLLYFWMYQPRARTAFRNFLRDMSEDERHVLIKAQSILKMEREISQMFIDGILGRNFSRPLAFYLNRSGEYLRVVEKLEG
;
A
#
# COMPACT_ATOMS: atom_id res chain seq x y z
N ASN A 1 20.60 18.34 4.34
CA ASN A 1 19.57 19.04 3.54
C ASN A 1 18.17 18.46 3.72
N LEU A 2 17.85 17.25 3.24
CA LEU A 2 16.48 16.70 3.36
C LEU A 2 15.97 16.61 4.81
N LEU A 3 16.81 16.16 5.73
CA LEU A 3 16.46 16.00 7.15
C LEU A 3 16.34 17.33 7.91
N HIS A 4 17.15 18.32 7.54
CA HIS A 4 17.03 19.69 8.05
C HIS A 4 15.71 20.32 7.61
N MET A 5 15.39 20.24 6.32
CA MET A 5 14.11 20.73 5.80
C MET A 5 12.92 19.98 6.41
N PHE A 6 13.08 18.68 6.68
CA PHE A 6 12.06 17.87 7.35
C PHE A 6 11.81 18.35 8.80
N ASN A 7 12.86 18.52 9.60
CA ASN A 7 12.70 18.95 10.99
C ASN A 7 12.20 20.41 11.11
N GLU A 8 12.53 21.26 10.14
CA GLU A 8 11.98 22.61 10.02
C GLU A 8 10.48 22.64 9.69
N VAL A 9 9.97 21.59 9.05
CA VAL A 9 8.53 21.43 8.73
C VAL A 9 7.76 20.96 9.96
N VAL A 10 8.31 20.01 10.71
CA VAL A 10 7.64 19.45 11.91
C VAL A 10 7.54 20.48 13.05
N SER A 11 8.52 21.39 13.15
CA SER A 11 8.66 22.35 14.26
C SER A 11 7.91 23.69 14.11
N ARG A 12 7.31 23.98 12.95
CA ARG A 12 6.72 25.30 12.65
C ARG A 12 5.21 25.37 12.86
N ASP A 13 4.75 26.60 13.10
CA ASP A 13 3.34 26.97 13.28
C ASP A 13 2.48 26.60 12.05
N ARG A 14 1.54 25.67 12.28
CA ARG A 14 1.07 24.69 11.29
C ARG A 14 -0.06 25.21 10.41
N THR A 15 -0.82 26.18 10.89
CA THR A 15 -2.00 26.79 10.23
C THR A 15 -1.64 27.68 9.03
N ARG A 16 -0.59 28.50 9.13
CA ARG A 16 -0.16 29.39 8.03
C ARG A 16 0.41 28.66 6.80
N PHE A 17 0.88 27.42 6.96
CA PHE A 17 1.38 26.61 5.85
C PHE A 17 0.26 25.86 5.12
N GLN A 18 -0.88 25.64 5.77
CA GLN A 18 -2.05 24.93 5.23
C GLN A 18 -2.77 25.77 4.16
N THR A 19 -3.04 27.05 4.43
CA THR A 19 -3.71 27.96 3.47
C THR A 19 -2.90 28.16 2.20
N ARG A 20 -1.56 28.05 2.26
CA ARG A 20 -0.68 28.25 1.09
C ARG A 20 -0.62 27.05 0.14
N ARG A 21 -1.13 25.87 0.51
CA ARG A 21 -0.96 24.61 -0.25
C ARG A 21 -2.25 23.95 -0.70
N GLU A 22 -3.35 24.68 -0.69
CA GLU A 22 -4.67 24.18 -1.05
C GLU A 22 -4.73 23.50 -2.42
N PHE A 23 -4.03 24.03 -3.43
CA PHE A 23 -4.00 23.45 -4.78
C PHE A 23 -2.91 22.39 -5.00
N PHE A 24 -2.11 22.06 -3.99
CA PHE A 24 -0.91 21.25 -4.17
C PHE A 24 -1.21 19.81 -4.61
N HIS A 25 -2.38 19.26 -4.24
CA HIS A 25 -2.83 17.93 -4.68
C HIS A 25 -3.27 17.90 -6.14
N TYR A 26 -3.66 19.04 -6.72
CA TYR A 26 -4.00 19.10 -8.14
C TYR A 26 -2.76 18.96 -9.03
N PHE A 27 -1.57 19.40 -8.59
CA PHE A 27 -0.33 19.26 -9.36
C PHE A 27 0.13 17.80 -9.52
N HIS A 28 0.53 17.44 -10.75
CA HIS A 28 1.07 16.11 -11.04
C HIS A 28 2.38 15.87 -10.29
N PRO A 29 2.61 14.69 -9.69
CA PRO A 29 3.87 14.33 -9.02
C PRO A 29 5.15 14.56 -9.83
N ARG A 30 5.06 14.36 -11.16
CA ARG A 30 6.14 14.61 -12.15
C ARG A 30 5.98 15.93 -12.91
N GLY A 31 5.18 16.84 -12.36
CA GLY A 31 4.82 18.14 -12.92
C GLY A 31 5.74 19.27 -12.44
N ILE A 32 5.32 20.52 -12.60
CA ILE A 32 6.14 21.71 -12.31
C ILE A 32 6.62 21.76 -10.86
N LYS A 33 5.89 21.11 -9.93
CA LYS A 33 6.28 21.01 -8.51
C LYS A 33 7.59 20.26 -8.26
N GLU A 34 8.10 19.47 -9.22
CA GLU A 34 9.45 18.90 -9.13
C GLU A 34 10.55 19.97 -9.05
N MET A 35 10.31 21.17 -9.59
CA MET A 35 11.26 22.28 -9.53
C MET A 35 11.28 22.97 -8.16
N ALA A 36 10.18 22.89 -7.40
CA ALA A 36 10.05 23.52 -6.10
C ALA A 36 10.59 22.63 -4.96
N GLU A 37 10.20 21.35 -4.95
CA GLU A 37 10.47 20.47 -3.82
C GLU A 37 10.91 19.07 -4.25
N SER A 38 11.84 18.49 -3.48
CA SER A 38 12.22 17.09 -3.68
C SER A 38 11.06 16.16 -3.31
N ARG A 39 10.94 15.05 -4.04
CA ARG A 39 9.88 14.05 -3.82
C ARG A 39 9.81 13.52 -2.38
N GLY A 40 10.95 13.26 -1.75
CA GLY A 40 10.99 12.77 -0.37
C GLY A 40 10.38 13.78 0.62
N LEU A 41 10.57 15.07 0.36
CA LEU A 41 9.96 16.15 1.14
C LEU A 41 8.43 16.20 0.92
N ARG A 42 7.96 16.08 -0.33
CA ARG A 42 6.51 16.07 -0.64
C ARG A 42 5.78 14.89 0.01
N ILE A 43 6.37 13.70 -0.02
CA ILE A 43 5.84 12.51 0.69
C ILE A 43 5.85 12.75 2.21
N ALA A 44 6.92 13.33 2.75
CA ALA A 44 7.00 13.65 4.17
C ALA A 44 5.88 14.60 4.62
N TYR A 45 5.65 15.68 3.87
CA TYR A 45 4.52 16.59 4.15
C TYR A 45 3.19 15.85 4.19
N ALA A 46 2.89 15.07 3.16
CA ALA A 46 1.63 14.35 3.09
C ALA A 46 1.44 13.38 4.27
N VAL A 47 2.51 12.67 4.68
CA VAL A 47 2.45 11.77 5.85
C VAL A 47 2.31 12.52 7.17
N ILE A 48 3.04 13.63 7.37
CA ILE A 48 2.92 14.46 8.59
C ILE A 48 1.47 14.93 8.75
N HIS A 49 0.88 15.48 7.68
CA HIS A 49 -0.50 15.97 7.69
C HIS A 49 -1.51 14.85 7.98
N LEU A 50 -1.27 13.62 7.50
CA LEU A 50 -2.13 12.46 7.78
C LEU A 50 -2.00 11.93 9.22
N LEU A 51 -0.84 12.08 9.84
CA LEU A 51 -0.57 11.54 11.18
C LEU A 51 -1.00 12.50 12.31
N GLU A 52 -0.96 13.81 12.09
CA GLU A 52 -1.18 14.80 13.16
C GLU A 52 -2.62 15.36 13.23
N SER A 53 -3.45 15.15 12.20
CA SER A 53 -4.79 15.75 12.11
C SER A 53 -5.89 14.84 12.66
N LEU A 54 -5.99 14.65 13.97
CA LEU A 54 -7.18 14.01 14.56
C LEU A 54 -8.35 14.98 14.81
N GLU A 55 -8.12 16.30 14.76
CA GLU A 55 -9.10 17.34 15.10
C GLU A 55 -10.25 17.50 14.09
N PHE A 56 -11.39 18.03 14.57
CA PHE A 56 -12.59 18.36 13.79
C PHE A 56 -12.29 19.48 12.77
N GLY A 57 -12.91 19.43 11.58
CA GLY A 57 -12.76 20.43 10.52
C GLY A 57 -11.59 20.23 9.54
N GLN A 58 -10.67 19.29 9.81
CA GLN A 58 -9.52 19.01 8.93
C GLN A 58 -9.73 17.82 7.95
N MET A 59 -10.96 17.31 7.82
CA MET A 59 -11.28 16.16 6.94
C MET A 59 -10.80 16.39 5.51
N GLN A 60 -11.14 17.54 4.92
CA GLN A 60 -10.77 17.85 3.53
C GLN A 60 -9.26 17.89 3.35
N HIS A 61 -8.54 18.44 4.33
CA HIS A 61 -7.07 18.46 4.34
C HIS A 61 -6.48 17.05 4.44
N ARG A 62 -7.06 16.16 5.26
CA ARG A 62 -6.65 14.74 5.33
C ARG A 62 -6.84 14.03 4.00
N LEU A 63 -7.99 14.20 3.35
CA LEU A 63 -8.28 13.58 2.07
C LEU A 63 -7.36 14.10 0.96
N ASN A 64 -7.09 15.41 0.93
CA ASN A 64 -6.16 16.01 -0.01
C ASN A 64 -4.71 15.54 0.25
N ALA A 65 -4.30 15.41 1.51
CA ALA A 65 -3.00 14.83 1.87
C ALA A 65 -2.91 13.35 1.46
N LEU A 66 -3.99 12.57 1.60
CA LEU A 66 -4.04 11.17 1.15
C LEU A 66 -3.93 11.07 -0.38
N ARG A 67 -4.67 11.91 -1.13
CA ARG A 67 -4.57 12.01 -2.60
C ARG A 67 -3.14 12.33 -3.02
N ALA A 68 -2.56 13.36 -2.44
CA ALA A 68 -1.18 13.76 -2.71
C ALA A 68 -0.18 12.64 -2.37
N LEU A 69 -0.33 11.98 -1.21
CA LEU A 69 0.52 10.86 -0.82
C LEU A 69 0.43 9.72 -1.84
N HIS A 70 -0.79 9.27 -2.13
CA HIS A 70 -1.07 8.19 -3.07
C HIS A 70 -0.42 8.47 -4.43
N ASP A 71 -0.65 9.65 -4.99
CA ASP A 71 -0.12 10.01 -6.29
C ASP A 71 1.42 10.08 -6.27
N GLU A 72 2.02 10.67 -5.24
CA GLU A 72 3.47 10.75 -5.10
C GLU A 72 4.13 9.38 -5.00
N VAL A 73 3.52 8.43 -4.29
CA VAL A 73 4.07 7.07 -4.15
C VAL A 73 3.74 6.18 -5.34
N MET A 74 2.62 6.36 -6.03
CA MET A 74 2.25 5.57 -7.20
C MET A 74 2.99 6.01 -8.47
N CYS A 75 3.41 7.27 -8.54
CA CYS A 75 4.35 7.75 -9.54
C CYS A 75 5.81 7.33 -9.27
N SER A 76 6.08 6.54 -8.20
CA SER A 76 7.38 5.91 -7.91
C SER A 76 7.93 5.17 -9.12
N THR A 77 9.21 5.38 -9.40
CA THR A 77 10.13 4.52 -10.15
C THR A 77 9.52 3.27 -10.81
N ASN A 78 9.54 3.28 -12.14
CA ASN A 78 8.91 2.28 -13.01
C ASN A 78 9.69 0.96 -12.99
N GLN A 79 9.49 0.20 -11.93
CA GLN A 79 10.17 -1.06 -11.68
C GLN A 79 9.17 -2.17 -11.43
N GLU A 80 9.66 -3.41 -11.51
CA GLU A 80 8.85 -4.62 -11.40
C GLU A 80 7.99 -4.65 -10.13
N LEU A 81 8.40 -3.98 -9.05
CA LEU A 81 7.71 -3.94 -7.75
C LEU A 81 7.19 -2.53 -7.37
N ARG A 82 6.46 -1.86 -8.26
CA ARG A 82 6.01 -0.48 -8.06
C ARG A 82 5.13 -0.32 -6.81
N ILE A 83 4.08 -1.13 -6.66
CA ILE A 83 3.12 -0.99 -5.56
C ILE A 83 3.79 -1.40 -4.24
N ASN A 84 4.54 -2.50 -4.25
CA ASN A 84 5.30 -2.91 -3.07
C ASN A 84 6.35 -1.87 -2.63
N THR A 85 6.99 -1.17 -3.58
CA THR A 85 7.90 -0.05 -3.27
C THR A 85 7.14 1.08 -2.58
N ALA A 86 5.98 1.47 -3.10
CA ALA A 86 5.14 2.51 -2.51
C ALA A 86 4.74 2.18 -1.06
N ARG A 87 4.31 0.93 -0.79
CA ARG A 87 3.99 0.44 0.56
C ARG A 87 5.16 0.62 1.54
N VAL A 88 6.37 0.22 1.11
CA VAL A 88 7.60 0.37 1.91
C VAL A 88 7.95 1.84 2.16
N LEU A 89 7.81 2.71 1.15
CA LEU A 89 8.11 4.13 1.29
C LEU A 89 7.22 4.81 2.34
N ILE A 90 5.93 4.46 2.40
CA ILE A 90 5.01 4.98 3.40
C ILE A 90 5.43 4.53 4.80
N GLU A 91 5.75 3.24 5.02
CA GLU A 91 6.19 2.77 6.35
C GLU A 91 7.50 3.40 6.82
N ILE A 92 8.50 3.53 5.94
CA ILE A 92 9.75 4.21 6.30
C ILE A 92 9.48 5.68 6.67
N MET A 93 8.59 6.35 5.94
CA MET A 93 8.25 7.75 6.23
C MET A 93 7.50 7.88 7.56
N LYS A 94 6.57 6.97 7.88
CA LYS A 94 5.89 6.93 9.18
C LYS A 94 6.88 6.80 10.33
N ASP A 95 7.87 5.93 10.21
CA ASP A 95 8.93 5.78 11.21
C ASP A 95 9.82 7.01 11.30
N LEU A 96 10.11 7.67 10.18
CA LEU A 96 10.92 8.89 10.14
C LEU A 96 10.23 10.04 10.89
N VAL A 97 8.90 10.18 10.72
CA VAL A 97 8.07 11.13 11.47
C VAL A 97 8.03 10.78 12.97
N ARG A 98 7.85 9.49 13.31
CA ARG A 98 7.83 9.04 14.71
C ARG A 98 9.18 9.18 15.42
N ALA A 99 10.29 9.11 14.70
CA ALA A 99 11.63 9.27 15.23
C ALA A 99 12.04 10.75 15.40
N HIS A 100 11.11 11.71 15.28
CA HIS A 100 11.40 13.12 15.51
C HIS A 100 11.98 13.34 16.92
N GLY A 101 13.09 14.08 16.98
CA GLY A 101 13.90 14.25 18.20
C GLY A 101 15.16 13.36 18.25
N ASP A 102 15.20 12.24 17.51
CA ASP A 102 16.38 11.36 17.40
C ASP A 102 17.04 11.51 16.02
N TYR A 103 18.01 12.42 15.94
CA TYR A 103 18.67 12.78 14.68
C TYR A 103 19.40 11.61 14.02
N GLU A 104 20.06 10.74 14.79
CA GLU A 104 20.81 9.61 14.26
C GLU A 104 19.87 8.60 13.60
N ARG A 105 18.76 8.28 14.27
CA ARG A 105 17.74 7.37 13.73
C ARG A 105 17.04 7.96 12.52
N GLN A 106 16.70 9.25 12.53
CA GLN A 106 16.13 9.92 11.37
C GLN A 106 17.07 9.86 10.16
N LEU A 107 18.38 10.01 10.36
CA LEU A 107 19.36 9.96 9.27
C LEU A 107 19.42 8.56 8.65
N ALA A 108 19.42 7.51 9.47
CA ALA A 108 19.38 6.13 9.02
C ALA A 108 18.10 5.80 8.24
N LEU A 109 16.96 6.31 8.70
CA LEU A 109 15.67 6.17 8.02
C LEU A 109 15.61 6.94 6.71
N ALA A 110 16.15 8.16 6.66
CA ALA A 110 16.26 8.95 5.43
C ALA A 110 17.13 8.24 4.37
N HIS A 111 18.23 7.62 4.79
CA HIS A 111 19.04 6.78 3.91
C HIS A 111 18.26 5.56 3.41
N SER A 112 17.54 4.87 4.31
CA SER A 112 16.68 3.73 3.98
C SER A 112 15.58 4.12 2.98
N PHE A 113 14.96 5.29 3.15
CA PHE A 113 13.98 5.85 2.24
C PHE A 113 14.56 6.04 0.83
N ARG A 114 15.76 6.64 0.72
CA ARG A 114 16.44 6.82 -0.56
C ARG A 114 16.77 5.48 -1.24
N LEU A 115 17.17 4.47 -0.46
CA LEU A 115 17.43 3.12 -0.96
C LEU A 115 16.14 2.46 -1.46
N ALA A 116 15.05 2.52 -0.71
CA ALA A 116 13.76 1.98 -1.12
C ALA A 116 13.21 2.71 -2.37
N ALA A 117 13.36 4.03 -2.45
CA ALA A 117 12.93 4.84 -3.59
C ALA A 117 13.63 4.44 -4.90
N SER A 118 14.79 3.78 -4.82
CA SER A 118 15.44 3.20 -5.98
C SER A 118 14.62 2.10 -6.66
N GLY A 119 13.63 1.50 -6.00
CA GLY A 119 12.71 0.48 -6.52
C GLY A 119 13.31 -0.92 -6.70
N LYS A 120 14.62 -1.12 -6.45
CA LYS A 120 15.32 -2.37 -6.79
C LYS A 120 14.65 -3.55 -6.06
N PRO A 121 14.19 -4.62 -6.74
CA PRO A 121 13.37 -5.66 -6.12
C PRO A 121 14.00 -6.32 -4.89
N ARG A 122 15.32 -6.50 -4.87
CA ARG A 122 16.04 -7.07 -3.71
C ARG A 122 15.98 -6.16 -2.48
N ILE A 123 16.11 -4.85 -2.69
CA ILE A 123 16.06 -3.84 -1.62
C ILE A 123 14.64 -3.76 -1.07
N VAL A 124 13.65 -3.67 -1.96
CA VAL A 124 12.22 -3.59 -1.61
C VAL A 124 11.80 -4.82 -0.81
N ARG A 125 12.10 -6.03 -1.30
CA ARG A 125 11.79 -7.28 -0.58
C ARG A 125 12.43 -7.37 0.79
N ARG A 126 13.67 -6.90 0.94
CA ARG A 126 14.33 -6.85 2.23
C ARG A 126 13.62 -5.93 3.21
N PHE A 127 13.17 -4.75 2.74
CA PHE A 127 12.39 -3.84 3.57
C PHE A 127 10.98 -4.37 3.86
N LEU A 128 10.31 -5.02 2.90
CA LEU A 128 9.05 -5.74 3.14
C LEU A 128 9.20 -6.72 4.30
N LYS A 129 10.25 -7.56 4.27
CA LYS A 129 10.57 -8.49 5.37
C LYS A 129 10.86 -7.77 6.69
N GLN A 130 11.64 -6.69 6.66
CA GLN A 130 11.95 -5.88 7.85
C GLN A 130 10.68 -5.31 8.51
N TYR A 131 9.72 -4.86 7.70
CA TYR A 131 8.44 -4.31 8.14
C TYR A 131 7.35 -5.38 8.33
N ARG A 132 7.68 -6.67 8.17
CA ARG A 132 6.74 -7.80 8.24
C ARG A 132 5.53 -7.63 7.31
N LEU A 133 5.78 -7.10 6.12
CA LEU A 133 4.80 -6.96 5.05
C LEU A 133 5.02 -8.07 4.02
N LEU A 134 3.99 -8.86 3.74
CA LEU A 134 4.03 -9.83 2.65
C LEU A 134 4.12 -9.13 1.29
N GLU A 135 4.91 -9.68 0.37
CA GLU A 135 4.96 -9.22 -1.04
C GLU A 135 3.59 -9.50 -1.67
N MET A 136 2.95 -8.46 -2.21
CA MET A 136 1.66 -8.54 -2.90
C MET A 136 1.88 -8.64 -4.42
N PRO A 137 0.96 -9.25 -5.20
CA PRO A 137 1.09 -9.24 -6.65
C PRO A 137 0.95 -7.82 -7.20
N GLU A 138 1.76 -7.48 -8.19
CA GLU A 138 1.77 -6.13 -8.80
C GLU A 138 0.60 -5.89 -9.76
N GLU A 139 -0.09 -6.95 -10.18
CA GLU A 139 -1.41 -6.87 -10.81
C GLU A 139 -2.50 -6.38 -9.83
N TRP A 140 -2.19 -6.35 -8.53
CA TRP A 140 -3.08 -5.91 -7.45
C TRP A 140 -4.43 -6.63 -7.44
N ASN A 141 -4.42 -7.94 -7.74
CA ASN A 141 -5.59 -8.79 -7.87
C ASN A 141 -5.72 -9.84 -6.75
N GLN A 142 -4.93 -9.72 -5.67
CA GLN A 142 -4.99 -10.62 -4.51
C GLN A 142 -6.33 -10.53 -3.78
N LEU A 143 -6.72 -11.62 -3.12
CA LEU A 143 -7.87 -11.64 -2.23
C LEU A 143 -7.40 -11.36 -0.80
N ALA A 144 -7.32 -10.07 -0.48
CA ALA A 144 -6.97 -9.58 0.85
C ALA A 144 -8.10 -8.72 1.41
N PHE A 145 -8.57 -9.05 2.60
CA PHE A 145 -9.76 -8.44 3.18
C PHE A 145 -9.71 -8.39 4.71
N ASP A 146 -10.64 -7.62 5.28
CA ASP A 146 -10.99 -7.71 6.69
C ASP A 146 -12.49 -7.36 6.84
N ASP A 147 -13.27 -8.28 7.39
CA ASP A 147 -14.72 -8.12 7.52
C ASP A 147 -15.18 -7.44 8.82
N HIS A 148 -14.26 -7.11 9.75
CA HIS A 148 -14.59 -6.42 10.99
C HIS A 148 -13.40 -5.61 11.52
N VAL A 149 -13.42 -4.29 11.34
CA VAL A 149 -12.39 -3.35 11.83
C VAL A 149 -13.05 -2.10 12.40
N HIS A 150 -12.36 -1.43 13.32
CA HIS A 150 -12.80 -0.20 13.96
C HIS A 150 -11.88 0.98 13.65
N ASP A 151 -12.49 2.16 13.51
CA ASP A 151 -11.80 3.44 13.41
C ASP A 151 -11.91 4.24 14.74
N ALA A 152 -11.36 5.44 14.74
CA ALA A 152 -11.34 6.34 15.90
C ALA A 152 -12.73 6.82 16.36
N PHE A 153 -13.78 6.68 15.54
CA PHE A 153 -15.14 7.05 15.95
C PHE A 153 -15.82 5.96 16.78
N THR A 154 -15.28 4.74 16.77
CA THR A 154 -15.66 3.66 17.70
C THR A 154 -14.51 3.39 18.66
N LYS A 155 -13.96 2.16 18.70
CA LYS A 155 -12.91 1.73 19.65
C LYS A 155 -11.50 1.70 19.05
N GLY A 156 -11.37 2.08 17.78
CA GLY A 156 -10.11 2.08 17.02
C GLY A 156 -9.23 3.30 17.32
N ARG A 157 -7.96 3.23 16.95
CA ARG A 157 -6.98 4.33 17.24
C ARG A 157 -6.78 5.35 16.12
N LYS A 158 -7.29 5.07 14.92
CA LYS A 158 -6.92 5.79 13.69
C LYS A 158 -8.13 6.47 13.10
N SER A 159 -7.96 7.69 12.59
CA SER A 159 -8.95 8.33 11.72
C SER A 159 -9.29 7.44 10.52
N PRO A 160 -10.49 7.60 9.92
CA PRO A 160 -10.87 6.85 8.71
C PRO A 160 -9.80 6.92 7.61
N THR A 161 -9.25 8.11 7.34
CA THR A 161 -8.21 8.31 6.33
C THR A 161 -6.93 7.51 6.65
N HIS A 162 -6.45 7.55 7.90
CA HIS A 162 -5.26 6.79 8.32
C HIS A 162 -5.53 5.29 8.34
N LEU A 163 -6.72 4.85 8.75
CA LEU A 163 -7.12 3.45 8.70
C LEU A 163 -7.03 2.90 7.27
N ILE A 164 -7.58 3.62 6.29
CA ILE A 164 -7.55 3.25 4.88
C ILE A 164 -6.12 3.23 4.31
N MET A 165 -5.29 4.22 4.64
CA MET A 165 -3.87 4.23 4.27
C MET A 165 -3.16 2.97 4.79
N ASP A 166 -3.33 2.63 6.07
CA ASP A 166 -2.68 1.45 6.66
C ASP A 166 -3.24 0.13 6.08
N ALA A 167 -4.52 0.10 5.72
CA ALA A 167 -5.14 -1.07 5.07
C ALA A 167 -4.50 -1.30 3.70
N TRP A 168 -4.31 -0.23 2.94
CA TRP A 168 -3.63 -0.28 1.64
C TRP A 168 -2.17 -0.70 1.77
N VAL A 169 -1.45 -0.16 2.76
CA VAL A 169 -0.05 -0.54 3.05
C VAL A 169 0.06 -2.01 3.39
N LYS A 170 -0.94 -2.63 4.04
CA LYS A 170 -0.97 -4.07 4.27
C LYS A 170 -1.35 -4.90 3.04
N GLY A 171 -1.89 -4.27 2.00
CA GLY A 171 -2.34 -4.92 0.77
C GLY A 171 -3.80 -5.33 0.78
N ILE A 172 -4.59 -4.83 1.74
CA ILE A 172 -6.03 -5.10 1.87
C ILE A 172 -6.77 -4.42 0.71
N ARG A 173 -7.66 -5.17 0.04
CA ARG A 173 -8.49 -4.67 -1.07
C ARG A 173 -9.95 -4.48 -0.68
N ARG A 174 -10.42 -5.18 0.36
CA ARG A 174 -11.80 -5.10 0.83
C ARG A 174 -11.83 -4.93 2.34
N LEU A 175 -12.40 -3.85 2.82
CA LEU A 175 -12.48 -3.53 4.24
C LEU A 175 -13.93 -3.32 4.64
N ARG A 176 -14.30 -3.80 5.82
CA ARG A 176 -15.56 -3.43 6.46
C ARG A 176 -15.26 -2.75 7.79
N VAL A 177 -15.76 -1.53 7.94
CA VAL A 177 -15.61 -0.75 9.17
C VAL A 177 -16.95 -0.78 9.90
N ILE A 178 -16.90 -1.20 11.16
CA ILE A 178 -18.08 -1.38 12.00
C ILE A 178 -18.20 -0.22 12.97
N HIS A 179 -19.32 0.50 12.87
CA HIS A 179 -19.72 1.55 13.78
C HIS A 179 -20.72 1.03 14.81
N TYR A 180 -20.65 1.52 16.04
CA TYR A 180 -21.59 1.15 17.10
C TYR A 180 -22.79 2.08 17.08
N ASN A 181 -23.99 1.49 16.99
CA ASN A 181 -25.31 2.11 17.09
C ASN A 181 -25.65 3.18 16.02
N TYR A 182 -24.73 4.03 15.59
CA TYR A 182 -24.96 5.06 14.59
C TYR A 182 -23.68 5.39 13.81
N VAL A 183 -23.83 6.04 12.65
CA VAL A 183 -22.72 6.59 11.86
C VAL A 183 -22.97 8.07 11.59
N ARG A 184 -21.93 8.89 11.75
CA ARG A 184 -22.00 10.32 11.42
C ARG A 184 -21.83 10.52 9.90
N PRO A 185 -22.59 11.42 9.27
CA PRO A 185 -22.43 11.73 7.85
C PRO A 185 -20.99 12.03 7.45
N GLU A 186 -20.28 12.85 8.25
CA GLU A 186 -18.91 13.27 7.99
C GLU A 186 -17.93 12.09 8.03
N THR A 187 -18.10 11.18 9.00
CA THR A 187 -17.30 9.96 9.13
C THR A 187 -17.51 9.04 7.92
N ALA A 188 -18.76 8.89 7.47
CA ALA A 188 -19.07 8.08 6.31
C ALA A 188 -18.44 8.64 5.04
N THR A 189 -18.53 9.97 4.84
CA THR A 189 -17.90 10.66 3.70
C THR A 189 -16.39 10.49 3.72
N GLU A 190 -15.72 10.77 4.86
CA GLU A 190 -14.27 10.62 4.98
C GLU A 190 -13.83 9.19 4.64
N LEU A 191 -14.53 8.19 5.17
CA LEU A 191 -14.19 6.80 4.95
C LEU A 191 -14.38 6.37 3.49
N MET A 192 -15.49 6.76 2.86
CA MET A 192 -15.80 6.42 1.47
C MET A 192 -14.88 7.13 0.48
N GLU A 193 -14.58 8.41 0.71
CA GLU A 193 -13.64 9.16 -0.13
C GLU A 193 -12.21 8.63 0.02
N ALA A 194 -11.74 8.39 1.25
CA ALA A 194 -10.42 7.81 1.49
C ALA A 194 -10.27 6.45 0.79
N ALA A 195 -11.30 5.61 0.87
CA ALA A 195 -11.35 4.31 0.21
C ALA A 195 -11.31 4.44 -1.33
N ALA A 196 -12.04 5.41 -1.89
CA ALA A 196 -12.00 5.70 -3.33
C ALA A 196 -10.60 6.15 -3.79
N ILE A 197 -9.93 7.01 -3.02
CA ILE A 197 -8.57 7.50 -3.31
C ILE A 197 -7.58 6.34 -3.38
N MET A 198 -7.63 5.41 -2.42
CA MET A 198 -6.68 4.28 -2.33
C MET A 198 -7.11 3.04 -3.14
N GLY A 199 -8.29 3.08 -3.77
CA GLY A 199 -8.82 1.94 -4.54
C GLY A 199 -9.18 0.73 -3.66
N ILE A 200 -9.66 0.96 -2.44
CA ILE A 200 -10.12 -0.08 -1.51
C ILE A 200 -11.64 -0.16 -1.57
N MET A 201 -12.19 -1.37 -1.67
CA MET A 201 -13.63 -1.58 -1.53
C MET A 201 -14.02 -1.52 -0.06
N ILE A 202 -14.70 -0.44 0.34
CA ILE A 202 -15.18 -0.25 1.71
C ILE A 202 -16.65 -0.60 1.86
N ARG A 203 -17.02 -1.10 3.04
CA ARG A 203 -18.42 -1.24 3.48
C ARG A 203 -18.55 -0.71 4.91
N ILE A 204 -19.55 0.11 5.15
CA ILE A 204 -19.91 0.61 6.48
C ILE A 204 -20.94 -0.36 7.06
N GLY A 205 -20.63 -0.94 8.22
CA GLY A 205 -21.58 -1.71 9.01
C GLY A 205 -21.96 -0.96 10.28
N ILE A 206 -23.20 -1.09 10.72
CA ILE A 206 -23.67 -0.56 12.01
C ILE A 206 -24.05 -1.75 12.88
N GLU A 207 -23.41 -1.89 14.03
CA GLU A 207 -23.67 -2.94 15.00
C GLU A 207 -24.69 -2.46 16.02
N TYR A 208 -25.75 -3.26 16.18
CA TYR A 208 -26.85 -3.02 17.10
C TYR A 208 -26.98 -4.18 18.07
N SER A 209 -27.25 -3.85 19.33
CA SER A 209 -27.60 -4.83 20.37
C SER A 209 -29.11 -5.00 20.46
N ALA A 210 -29.60 -6.22 20.29
CA ALA A 210 -31.02 -6.58 20.41
C ALA A 210 -31.25 -7.52 21.60
N SER A 211 -32.37 -7.37 22.31
CA SER A 211 -32.67 -8.17 23.51
C SER A 211 -32.99 -9.63 23.15
N PHE A 212 -32.17 -10.57 23.61
CA PHE A 212 -32.32 -12.00 23.36
C PHE A 212 -32.22 -12.80 24.68
N TYR A 213 -33.37 -13.19 25.22
CA TYR A 213 -33.51 -13.80 26.55
C TYR A 213 -32.91 -12.94 27.68
N ASP A 214 -31.85 -13.43 28.32
CA ASP A 214 -31.10 -12.84 29.44
C ASP A 214 -29.87 -12.04 28.99
N ARG A 215 -29.61 -11.96 27.68
CA ARG A 215 -28.45 -11.31 27.07
C ARG A 215 -28.84 -10.51 25.83
N PHE A 216 -27.83 -9.95 25.14
CA PHE A 216 -28.01 -9.25 23.88
C PHE A 216 -27.44 -10.04 22.70
N ALA A 217 -28.18 -10.06 21.59
CA ALA A 217 -27.68 -10.51 20.30
C ALA A 217 -27.17 -9.32 19.50
N GLN A 218 -25.92 -9.42 19.03
CA GLN A 218 -25.28 -8.38 18.25
C GLN A 218 -25.53 -8.61 16.75
N LEU A 219 -26.16 -7.63 16.10
CA LEU A 219 -26.51 -7.67 14.69
C LEU A 219 -25.80 -6.54 13.94
N ILE A 220 -24.99 -6.90 12.96
CA ILE A 220 -24.29 -5.96 12.09
C ILE A 220 -25.10 -5.76 10.82
N TRP A 221 -25.68 -4.57 10.66
CA TRP A 221 -26.39 -4.16 9.46
C TRP A 221 -25.46 -3.45 8.48
N VAL A 222 -25.38 -3.97 7.25
CA VAL A 222 -24.55 -3.42 6.18
C VAL A 222 -25.44 -3.02 5.01
N PRO A 223 -25.84 -1.74 4.89
CA PRO A 223 -26.55 -1.24 3.73
C PRO A 223 -25.63 -1.26 2.48
N ARG A 224 -26.23 -1.48 1.30
CA ARG A 224 -25.53 -1.69 0.03
C ARG A 224 -26.24 -1.01 -1.14
N GLY A 225 -25.56 -0.94 -2.27
CA GLY A 225 -26.14 -0.47 -3.53
C GLY A 225 -25.84 0.99 -3.84
N PHE A 226 -24.97 1.63 -3.05
CA PHE A 226 -24.55 3.00 -3.26
C PHE A 226 -23.41 3.08 -4.27
N ALA A 227 -23.49 4.06 -5.17
CA ALA A 227 -22.47 4.33 -6.18
C ALA A 227 -21.28 5.11 -5.61
N ASP A 228 -21.56 6.11 -4.77
CA ASP A 228 -20.58 7.02 -4.18
C ASP A 228 -21.00 7.46 -2.75
N ALA A 229 -20.20 8.35 -2.15
CA ALA A 229 -20.48 8.90 -0.83
C ALA A 229 -21.76 9.74 -0.80
N GLY A 230 -22.05 10.50 -1.87
CA GLY A 230 -23.25 11.35 -1.94
C GLY A 230 -24.56 10.56 -1.94
N ASP A 231 -24.59 9.43 -2.63
CA ASP A 231 -25.72 8.49 -2.59
C ASP A 231 -25.93 7.89 -1.19
N PHE A 232 -24.84 7.57 -0.48
CA PHE A 232 -24.92 7.11 0.89
C PHE A 232 -25.41 8.21 1.86
N LEU A 233 -24.98 9.45 1.69
CA LEU A 233 -25.44 10.59 2.49
C LEU A 233 -26.94 10.85 2.31
N ARG A 234 -27.42 10.83 1.06
CA ARG A 234 -28.87 10.94 0.78
C ARG A 234 -29.67 9.82 1.44
N PHE A 235 -29.09 8.65 1.59
CA PHE A 235 -29.69 7.55 2.34
C PHE A 235 -29.74 7.83 3.85
N LEU A 236 -28.66 8.33 4.45
CA LEU A 236 -28.63 8.72 5.86
C LEU A 236 -29.61 9.87 6.17
N ASP A 237 -29.84 10.75 5.21
CA ASP A 237 -30.74 11.89 5.37
C ASP A 237 -32.24 11.52 5.32
N ARG A 238 -32.60 10.29 4.90
CA ARG A 238 -34.00 9.85 4.92
C ARG A 238 -34.59 9.92 6.33
N PRO A 239 -35.84 10.41 6.50
CA PRO A 239 -36.44 10.58 7.82
C PRO A 239 -36.40 9.33 8.71
N GLU A 240 -36.73 8.15 8.16
CA GLU A 240 -36.73 6.91 8.96
C GLU A 240 -35.33 6.47 9.39
N VAL A 241 -34.33 6.72 8.55
CA VAL A 241 -32.92 6.37 8.82
C VAL A 241 -32.33 7.35 9.83
N ARG A 242 -32.62 8.64 9.69
CA ARG A 242 -32.20 9.68 10.63
C ARG A 242 -32.74 9.41 12.03
N GLU A 243 -34.00 9.02 12.13
CA GLU A 243 -34.61 8.61 13.39
C GLU A 243 -33.88 7.40 14.01
N LEU A 244 -33.55 6.38 13.21
CA LEU A 244 -32.76 5.25 13.69
C LEU A 244 -31.37 5.68 14.19
N MET A 245 -30.70 6.62 13.49
CA MET A 245 -29.40 7.14 13.93
C MET A 245 -29.50 7.94 15.23
N ASN A 246 -30.58 8.69 15.43
CA ASN A 246 -30.82 9.43 16.68
C ASN A 246 -31.04 8.47 17.86
N GLN A 247 -31.88 7.44 17.68
CA GLN A 247 -32.07 6.39 18.69
C GLN A 247 -30.78 5.62 18.97
N GLY A 248 -29.95 5.41 17.94
CA GLY A 248 -28.61 4.83 18.11
C GLY A 248 -27.69 5.72 18.96
N ARG A 249 -27.81 7.05 18.83
CA ARG A 249 -27.06 8.00 19.66
C ARG A 249 -27.48 7.91 21.13
N GLU A 250 -28.77 7.80 21.43
CA GLU A 250 -29.26 7.60 22.80
C GLU A 250 -28.68 6.32 23.43
N VAL A 251 -28.55 5.23 22.66
CA VAL A 251 -27.87 4.00 23.12
C VAL A 251 -26.40 4.26 23.44
N SER A 252 -25.70 4.99 22.58
CA SER A 252 -24.30 5.33 22.81
C SER A 252 -24.11 6.24 24.03
N ASP A 253 -25.00 7.20 24.25
CA ASP A 253 -24.98 8.09 25.42
C ASP A 253 -25.24 7.31 26.72
N TYR A 254 -26.20 6.36 26.69
CA TYR A 254 -26.46 5.44 27.79
C TYR A 254 -25.22 4.58 28.14
N GLN A 255 -24.54 4.04 27.12
CA GLN A 255 -23.29 3.28 27.31
C GLN A 255 -22.16 4.15 27.85
N GLN A 256 -22.08 5.43 27.44
CA GLN A 256 -21.07 6.36 27.93
C GLN A 256 -21.28 6.68 29.43
N THR A 257 -22.52 6.87 29.88
CA THR A 257 -22.82 7.05 31.31
C THR A 257 -22.28 5.91 32.16
N TYR A 258 -22.49 4.66 31.74
CA TYR A 258 -21.93 3.50 32.42
C TYR A 258 -20.40 3.51 32.50
N VAL A 259 -19.71 3.90 31.41
CA VAL A 259 -18.24 4.01 31.43
C VAL A 259 -17.77 5.03 32.47
N MET A 260 -18.52 6.13 32.65
CA MET A 260 -18.22 7.14 33.67
C MET A 260 -18.46 6.63 35.10
N GLU A 261 -19.46 5.79 35.32
CA GLU A 261 -19.67 5.14 36.61
C GLU A 261 -18.55 4.15 36.95
N ILE A 262 -18.07 3.40 35.96
CA ILE A 262 -16.92 2.51 36.13
C ILE A 262 -15.63 3.31 36.41
N LEU A 263 -15.44 4.47 35.79
CA LEU A 263 -14.32 5.37 36.10
C LEU A 263 -14.37 5.81 37.57
N GLU A 264 -15.53 6.20 38.07
CA GLU A 264 -15.70 6.56 39.49
C GLU A 264 -15.47 5.36 40.42
N ALA A 265 -15.96 4.18 40.06
CA ALA A 265 -15.71 2.94 40.80
C ALA A 265 -14.21 2.61 40.85
N PHE A 266 -13.49 2.82 39.75
CA PHE A 266 -12.04 2.67 39.68
C PHE A 266 -11.32 3.61 40.64
N ASN A 267 -11.65 4.90 40.63
CA ASN A 267 -11.06 5.90 41.54
C ASN A 267 -11.30 5.56 43.01
N ARG A 268 -12.48 5.04 43.36
CA ARG A 268 -12.83 4.70 44.74
C ARG A 268 -12.17 3.41 45.24
N ARG A 269 -12.09 2.38 44.40
CA ARG A 269 -11.70 1.02 44.81
C ARG A 269 -10.32 0.62 44.32
N HIS A 270 -10.08 0.73 43.02
CA HIS A 270 -8.95 0.08 42.35
C HIS A 270 -7.69 0.95 42.33
N LEU A 271 -7.84 2.28 42.39
CA LEU A 271 -6.71 3.22 42.41
C LEU A 271 -5.77 2.96 43.59
N GLN A 272 -6.32 2.74 44.79
CA GLN A 272 -5.53 2.45 45.99
C GLN A 272 -4.78 1.12 45.86
N THR A 273 -5.41 0.10 45.28
CA THR A 273 -4.78 -1.20 45.03
C THR A 273 -3.60 -1.09 44.07
N ILE A 274 -3.76 -0.35 42.97
CA ILE A 274 -2.70 -0.15 41.96
C ILE A 274 -1.52 0.64 42.55
N ASN A 275 -1.79 1.69 43.31
CA ASN A 275 -0.77 2.48 43.98
C ASN A 275 0.04 1.63 44.98
N ALA A 276 -0.63 0.78 45.77
CA ALA A 276 0.02 -0.15 46.69
C ALA A 276 0.80 -1.27 45.97
N GLU A 277 0.27 -1.80 44.87
CA GLU A 277 0.90 -2.92 44.13
C GLU A 277 2.19 -2.51 43.43
N PHE A 278 2.23 -1.31 42.85
CA PHE A 278 3.39 -0.83 42.09
C PHE A 278 4.26 0.18 42.84
N ASP A 279 3.90 0.54 44.09
CA ASP A 279 4.58 1.57 44.89
C ASP A 279 4.65 2.92 44.13
N LEU A 280 3.46 3.37 43.68
CA LEU A 280 3.24 4.57 42.88
C LEU A 280 2.23 5.51 43.53
N GLU A 281 2.30 6.80 43.20
CA GLU A 281 1.31 7.81 43.61
C GLU A 281 0.53 8.33 42.40
N MET A 282 -0.43 7.54 41.91
CA MET A 282 -1.32 7.98 40.84
C MET A 282 -2.48 8.83 41.40
N PRO A 283 -2.72 10.04 40.88
CA PRO A 283 -3.86 10.86 41.27
C PRO A 283 -5.19 10.29 40.74
N PRO A 284 -6.34 10.66 41.34
CA PRO A 284 -7.66 10.31 40.81
C PRO A 284 -7.83 10.77 39.37
N LEU A 285 -8.48 9.93 38.56
CA LEU A 285 -8.74 10.21 37.17
C LEU A 285 -9.91 11.18 37.04
N ASP A 286 -9.70 12.25 36.30
CA ASP A 286 -10.72 13.24 35.98
C ASP A 286 -11.58 12.83 34.78
N ARG A 287 -12.87 13.21 34.80
CA ARG A 287 -13.86 12.87 33.77
C ARG A 287 -13.64 13.67 32.48
N ASP A 288 -13.38 14.97 32.58
CA ASP A 288 -13.22 15.84 31.42
C ASP A 288 -11.92 15.49 30.68
N GLN A 289 -10.84 15.25 31.43
CA GLN A 289 -9.58 14.77 30.85
C GLN A 289 -9.72 13.40 30.17
N PHE A 290 -10.61 12.52 30.66
CA PHE A 290 -10.88 11.25 29.99
C PHE A 290 -11.66 11.47 28.68
N MET A 291 -12.65 12.35 28.67
CA MET A 291 -13.38 12.69 27.45
C MET A 291 -12.48 13.35 26.40
N ASP A 292 -11.59 14.24 26.82
CA ASP A 292 -10.56 14.83 25.94
C ASP A 292 -9.62 13.76 25.36
N PHE A 293 -9.27 12.74 26.15
CA PHE A 293 -8.46 11.62 25.69
C PHE A 293 -9.19 10.74 24.66
N VAL A 294 -10.49 10.51 24.83
CA VAL A 294 -11.32 9.79 23.85
C VAL A 294 -11.47 10.62 22.57
N GLY A 295 -11.53 11.94 22.68
CA GLY A 295 -11.68 12.86 21.57
C GLY A 295 -13.01 12.66 20.86
N PHE A 296 -12.97 12.29 19.57
CA PHE A 296 -14.17 12.15 18.72
C PHE A 296 -14.81 10.77 18.76
N GLY A 297 -14.21 9.83 19.49
CA GLY A 297 -14.67 8.44 19.59
C GLY A 297 -15.81 8.26 20.58
N GLN A 298 -16.47 7.12 20.51
CA GLN A 298 -17.41 6.71 21.55
C GLN A 298 -16.63 6.20 22.79
N ALA A 299 -16.90 6.78 23.95
CA ALA A 299 -16.32 6.31 25.21
C ALA A 299 -16.62 4.81 25.42
N SER A 300 -15.60 4.04 25.76
CA SER A 300 -15.72 2.59 25.98
C SER A 300 -14.81 2.15 27.12
N LEU A 301 -15.08 1.00 27.72
CA LEU A 301 -14.21 0.42 28.74
C LEU A 301 -12.77 0.20 28.23
N LEU A 302 -12.62 -0.05 26.93
CA LEU A 302 -11.32 -0.19 26.30
C LEU A 302 -10.59 1.17 26.22
N HIS A 303 -11.29 2.28 26.02
CA HIS A 303 -10.69 3.61 26.13
C HIS A 303 -10.28 3.92 27.56
N LEU A 304 -11.12 3.57 28.54
CA LEU A 304 -10.81 3.78 29.96
C LEU A 304 -9.55 3.01 30.37
N ALA A 305 -9.43 1.73 29.98
CA ALA A 305 -8.25 0.92 30.26
C ALA A 305 -6.95 1.55 29.71
N LYS A 306 -7.02 2.11 28.48
CA LYS A 306 -5.87 2.79 27.87
C LYS A 306 -5.57 4.11 28.53
N TYR A 307 -6.59 4.86 28.91
CA TYR A 307 -6.40 6.12 29.62
C TYR A 307 -5.66 5.87 30.93
N ILE A 308 -6.10 4.87 31.71
CA ILE A 308 -5.40 4.40 32.91
C ILE A 308 -3.94 4.01 32.59
N HIS A 309 -3.72 3.16 31.58
CA HIS A 309 -2.36 2.75 31.18
C HIS A 309 -1.47 3.94 30.77
N SER A 310 -2.01 4.90 30.04
CA SER A 310 -1.29 6.09 29.57
C SER A 310 -0.85 7.02 30.71
N ARG A 311 -1.58 7.02 31.83
CA ARG A 311 -1.23 7.74 33.05
C ARG A 311 -0.27 6.96 33.95
N LEU A 312 -0.37 5.62 33.95
CA LEU A 312 0.53 4.74 34.70
C LEU A 312 1.94 4.66 34.09
N LEU A 313 2.06 4.60 32.76
CA LEU A 313 3.34 4.35 32.10
C LEU A 313 4.43 5.39 32.42
N PRO A 314 4.16 6.72 32.45
CA PRO A 314 5.13 7.71 32.90
C PRO A 314 5.59 7.50 34.35
N LEU A 315 4.66 7.21 35.27
CA LEU A 315 4.97 6.95 36.68
C LEU A 315 5.82 5.67 36.84
N MET A 316 5.50 4.63 36.07
CA MET A 316 6.31 3.41 36.01
C MET A 316 7.74 3.67 35.49
N ARG A 317 7.91 4.60 34.54
CA ARG A 317 9.24 4.97 34.02
C ARG A 317 10.06 5.77 35.05
N GLU A 318 9.43 6.66 35.78
CA GLU A 318 10.07 7.39 36.89
C GLU A 318 10.48 6.44 38.03
N LYS A 319 9.59 5.51 38.39
CA LYS A 319 9.90 4.44 39.34
C LYS A 319 11.05 3.55 38.86
N MET A 320 11.12 3.29 37.55
CA MET A 320 12.19 2.49 36.96
C MET A 320 13.58 3.14 37.15
N SER A 321 13.69 4.47 37.10
CA SER A 321 14.96 5.16 37.43
C SER A 321 15.39 4.90 38.87
N GLU A 322 14.47 5.02 39.83
CA GLU A 322 14.72 4.73 41.24
C GLU A 322 15.13 3.25 41.45
N LEU A 323 14.41 2.33 40.81
CA LEU A 323 14.68 0.90 40.89
C LEU A 323 16.04 0.52 40.29
N ARG A 324 16.51 1.21 39.24
CA ARG A 324 17.85 0.98 38.68
C ARG A 324 18.96 1.36 39.65
N GLU A 325 18.83 2.48 40.34
CA GLU A 325 19.79 2.91 41.37
C GLU A 325 19.81 1.94 42.55
N ARG A 326 18.62 1.53 43.02
CA ARG A 326 18.49 0.53 44.10
C ARG A 326 19.04 -0.83 43.69
N TYR A 327 18.78 -1.29 42.46
CA TYR A 327 19.25 -2.59 41.97
C TYR A 327 20.78 -2.71 41.95
N ALA A 328 21.49 -1.61 41.63
CA ALA A 328 22.94 -1.56 41.66
C ALA A 328 23.53 -1.74 43.08
N ALA A 329 22.82 -1.27 44.10
CA ALA A 329 23.23 -1.32 45.51
C ALA A 329 22.59 -2.46 46.32
N ALA A 330 21.66 -3.22 45.74
CA ALA A 330 20.81 -4.20 46.43
C ALA A 330 21.46 -5.58 46.61
N ASP A 331 21.09 -6.24 47.71
CA ASP A 331 21.37 -7.65 48.03
C ASP A 331 20.59 -8.64 47.13
N PRO A 332 20.96 -9.92 47.05
CA PRO A 332 20.33 -10.89 46.14
C PRO A 332 18.80 -11.03 46.28
N GLU A 333 18.27 -11.01 47.52
CA GLU A 333 16.82 -11.07 47.76
C GLU A 333 16.09 -9.81 47.28
N GLN A 334 16.71 -8.64 47.48
CA GLN A 334 16.16 -7.36 47.02
C GLN A 334 16.20 -7.26 45.49
N ARG A 335 17.23 -7.81 44.84
CA ARG A 335 17.31 -7.90 43.38
C ARG A 335 16.19 -8.74 42.81
N GLU A 336 15.90 -9.90 43.40
CA GLU A 336 14.80 -10.77 42.96
C GLU A 336 13.43 -10.06 43.12
N TYR A 337 13.24 -9.32 44.21
CA TYR A 337 12.03 -8.51 44.40
C TYR A 337 11.87 -7.43 43.32
N ILE A 338 12.96 -6.70 43.01
CA ILE A 338 12.97 -5.66 41.99
C ILE A 338 12.70 -6.26 40.60
N GLU A 339 13.31 -7.41 40.26
CA GLU A 339 13.06 -8.12 39.02
C GLU A 339 11.59 -8.52 38.86
N LYS A 340 10.97 -9.09 39.90
CA LYS A 340 9.54 -9.45 39.90
C LYS A 340 8.61 -8.23 39.81
N LEU A 341 9.00 -7.10 40.39
CA LEU A 341 8.24 -5.85 40.28
C LEU A 341 8.31 -5.30 38.85
N VAL A 342 9.51 -5.25 38.26
CA VAL A 342 9.73 -4.79 36.87
C VAL A 342 9.04 -5.72 35.87
N GLU A 343 9.07 -7.04 36.09
CA GLU A 343 8.36 -8.00 35.25
C GLU A 343 6.84 -7.77 35.29
N ARG A 344 6.26 -7.56 36.48
CA ARG A 344 4.83 -7.21 36.61
C ARG A 344 4.52 -5.89 35.91
N MET A 345 5.29 -4.83 36.18
CA MET A 345 5.13 -3.54 35.50
C MET A 345 5.23 -3.69 33.97
N ASN A 346 6.09 -4.57 33.46
CA ASN A 346 6.21 -4.82 32.02
C ASN A 346 5.02 -5.55 31.42
N ARG A 347 4.38 -6.45 32.18
CA ARG A 347 3.22 -7.24 31.73
C ARG A 347 1.89 -6.49 31.83
N THR A 348 1.81 -5.44 32.67
CA THR A 348 0.62 -4.60 32.82
C THR A 348 0.37 -3.79 31.55
N ASP A 349 -0.60 -4.21 30.75
CA ASP A 349 -1.08 -3.51 29.56
C ASP A 349 -2.56 -3.11 29.70
N ALA A 350 -3.11 -2.46 28.68
CA ALA A 350 -4.52 -2.05 28.68
C ALA A 350 -5.48 -3.25 28.75
N ASP A 351 -5.11 -4.42 28.21
CA ASP A 351 -5.95 -5.62 28.26
C ASP A 351 -5.95 -6.20 29.70
N ASP A 352 -4.80 -6.23 30.38
CA ASP A 352 -4.67 -6.61 31.79
C ASP A 352 -5.51 -5.70 32.70
N ILE A 353 -5.43 -4.38 32.50
CA ILE A 353 -6.23 -3.40 33.25
C ILE A 353 -7.73 -3.65 33.04
N HIS A 354 -8.14 -3.91 31.80
CA HIS A 354 -9.54 -4.18 31.48
C HIS A 354 -10.06 -5.42 32.23
N HIS A 355 -9.33 -6.55 32.17
CA HIS A 355 -9.75 -7.79 32.82
C HIS A 355 -9.69 -7.75 34.35
N ARG A 356 -8.68 -7.11 34.93
CA ARG A 356 -8.47 -7.09 36.39
C ARG A 356 -9.35 -6.08 37.11
N PHE A 357 -9.60 -4.91 36.51
CA PHE A 357 -10.21 -3.78 37.21
C PHE A 357 -11.53 -3.31 36.60
N LEU A 358 -11.71 -3.41 35.28
CA LEU A 358 -12.87 -2.81 34.60
C LEU A 358 -13.97 -3.80 34.24
N ALA A 359 -13.70 -5.11 34.29
CA ALA A 359 -14.70 -6.12 34.01
C ALA A 359 -15.93 -5.98 34.94
N PRO A 360 -17.16 -6.23 34.45
CA PRO A 360 -18.38 -6.10 35.27
C PRO A 360 -18.31 -6.91 36.57
N ALA A 361 -17.77 -8.14 36.52
CA ALA A 361 -17.58 -9.00 37.68
C ALA A 361 -16.69 -8.40 38.80
N ARG A 362 -15.88 -7.39 38.49
CA ARG A 362 -15.00 -6.68 39.45
C ARG A 362 -15.65 -5.41 40.01
N ASN A 363 -16.79 -5.01 39.47
CA ASN A 363 -17.53 -3.81 39.84
C ASN A 363 -19.02 -4.14 40.06
N PRO A 364 -19.36 -4.98 41.06
CA PRO A 364 -20.75 -5.41 41.28
C PRO A 364 -21.69 -4.26 41.69
N ASP A 365 -21.14 -3.17 42.22
CA ASP A 365 -21.88 -1.96 42.62
C ASP A 365 -22.34 -1.13 41.42
N VAL A 366 -21.79 -1.39 40.23
CA VAL A 366 -22.13 -0.69 38.98
C VAL A 366 -22.98 -1.61 38.12
N PHE A 367 -24.00 -1.06 37.48
CA PHE A 367 -24.96 -1.81 36.67
C PHE A 367 -24.30 -2.51 35.47
N ASP A 368 -24.43 -3.83 35.34
CA ASP A 368 -23.82 -4.56 34.22
C ASP A 368 -24.61 -4.41 32.91
N LEU A 369 -24.09 -3.61 31.98
CA LEU A 369 -24.62 -3.43 30.61
C LEU A 369 -24.73 -4.72 29.80
N THR A 370 -23.97 -5.76 30.13
CA THR A 370 -24.02 -7.04 29.40
C THR A 370 -25.19 -7.91 29.85
N SER A 371 -25.74 -7.61 31.04
CA SER A 371 -26.93 -8.23 31.58
C SER A 371 -28.18 -7.43 31.23
N ARG A 372 -29.30 -8.12 31.02
CA ARG A 372 -30.60 -7.46 30.87
C ARG A 372 -31.04 -6.94 32.23
N GLY A 373 -30.77 -5.68 32.53
CA GLY A 373 -31.30 -5.06 33.73
C GLY A 373 -32.66 -4.39 33.56
N ASP A 374 -32.92 -3.30 34.30
CA ASP A 374 -34.25 -2.68 34.38
C ASP A 374 -34.75 -2.17 33.01
N PRO A 375 -35.86 -2.72 32.47
CA PRO A 375 -36.41 -2.31 31.19
C PRO A 375 -36.83 -0.83 31.12
N ASP A 376 -37.05 -0.17 32.26
CA ASP A 376 -37.57 1.19 32.29
C ASP A 376 -36.48 2.25 32.01
N ASN A 377 -35.22 1.95 32.34
CA ASN A 377 -34.07 2.84 32.11
C ASN A 377 -33.31 2.53 30.80
N MET A 378 -33.74 1.52 30.04
CA MET A 378 -33.04 1.08 28.83
C MET A 378 -33.58 1.81 27.57
N PRO A 379 -32.69 2.29 26.67
CA PRO A 379 -33.11 2.91 25.41
C PRO A 379 -34.00 1.99 24.55
N GLU A 380 -34.93 2.59 23.79
CA GLU A 380 -35.92 1.87 22.99
C GLU A 380 -35.31 0.82 22.05
N LEU A 381 -34.20 1.16 21.40
CA LEU A 381 -33.55 0.30 20.41
C LEU A 381 -33.02 -1.00 21.01
N MET A 382 -32.45 -0.96 22.23
CA MET A 382 -31.94 -2.14 22.93
C MET A 382 -33.04 -3.06 23.47
N ARG A 383 -34.24 -2.52 23.72
CA ARG A 383 -35.39 -3.28 24.22
C ARG A 383 -36.05 -4.17 23.16
N ARG A 384 -35.80 -3.88 21.88
CA ARG A 384 -36.39 -4.62 20.76
C ARG A 384 -35.81 -6.02 20.65
N SER A 385 -36.66 -6.97 20.28
CA SER A 385 -36.21 -8.33 19.92
C SER A 385 -35.46 -8.35 18.59
N PRO A 386 -34.60 -9.35 18.33
CA PRO A 386 -33.88 -9.49 17.06
C PRO A 386 -34.79 -9.45 15.84
N CYS A 387 -35.93 -10.14 15.86
CA CYS A 387 -36.86 -10.16 14.73
C CYS A 387 -37.48 -8.78 14.46
N GLN A 388 -37.90 -8.05 15.50
CA GLN A 388 -38.44 -6.69 15.37
C GLN A 388 -37.41 -5.69 14.84
N LEU A 389 -36.16 -5.81 15.31
CA LEU A 389 -35.07 -4.97 14.81
C LEU A 389 -34.79 -5.27 13.34
N VAL A 390 -34.67 -6.55 12.99
CA VAL A 390 -34.43 -6.99 11.61
C VAL A 390 -35.57 -6.58 10.66
N ASP A 391 -36.83 -6.68 11.09
CA ASP A 391 -38.00 -6.23 10.33
C ASP A 391 -37.93 -4.72 10.05
N ARG A 392 -37.58 -3.92 11.07
CA ARG A 392 -37.40 -2.47 10.92
C ARG A 392 -36.27 -2.13 9.94
N LEU A 393 -35.11 -2.77 10.08
CA LEU A 393 -33.96 -2.56 9.19
C LEU A 393 -34.26 -2.96 7.74
N ALA A 394 -35.04 -4.04 7.54
CA ALA A 394 -35.46 -4.50 6.23
C ALA A 394 -36.43 -3.53 5.54
N GLY A 395 -37.25 -2.82 6.32
CA GLY A 395 -38.17 -1.80 5.82
C GLY A 395 -37.47 -0.53 5.30
N MET A 396 -36.28 -0.21 5.81
CA MET A 396 -35.57 1.03 5.46
C MET A 396 -34.85 0.99 4.12
N HIS A 397 -34.34 -0.17 3.72
CA HIS A 397 -33.59 -0.32 2.48
C HIS A 397 -33.69 -1.74 1.94
N SER A 398 -33.90 -1.91 0.65
CA SER A 398 -34.02 -3.23 0.01
C SER A 398 -32.66 -3.91 -0.20
N GLY A 399 -31.59 -3.13 -0.38
CA GLY A 399 -30.25 -3.61 -0.62
C GLY A 399 -29.41 -3.68 0.66
N TYR A 400 -29.51 -4.76 1.44
CA TYR A 400 -28.75 -4.88 2.69
C TYR A 400 -28.21 -6.29 2.95
N ARG A 401 -27.31 -6.40 3.93
CA ARG A 401 -26.86 -7.66 4.52
C ARG A 401 -26.87 -7.51 6.03
N ILE A 402 -27.39 -8.51 6.74
CA ILE A 402 -27.27 -8.62 8.18
C ILE A 402 -26.30 -9.75 8.50
N THR A 403 -25.31 -9.43 9.32
CA THR A 403 -24.35 -10.38 9.88
C THR A 403 -24.67 -10.57 11.35
N LEU A 404 -24.85 -11.82 11.78
CA LEU A 404 -24.94 -12.15 13.20
C LEU A 404 -23.53 -12.32 13.75
N ASN A 405 -23.19 -11.54 14.78
CA ASN A 405 -21.96 -11.74 15.54
C ASN A 405 -22.19 -12.91 16.52
N LEU A 406 -21.24 -13.84 16.54
CA LEU A 406 -21.34 -15.11 17.27
C LEU A 406 -20.69 -15.08 18.65
N SER A 407 -20.03 -13.99 19.06
CA SER A 407 -19.38 -13.91 20.37
C SER A 407 -20.38 -14.28 21.49
N ASN A 408 -20.03 -15.29 22.29
CA ASN A 408 -20.86 -15.83 23.38
C ASN A 408 -22.23 -16.43 22.95
N MET A 409 -22.38 -16.83 21.69
CA MET A 409 -23.56 -17.53 21.16
C MET A 409 -23.29 -19.02 21.00
N LYS A 410 -24.23 -19.85 21.44
CA LYS A 410 -24.22 -21.29 21.18
C LYS A 410 -24.97 -21.61 19.88
N VAL A 411 -24.78 -22.82 19.36
CA VAL A 411 -25.40 -23.25 18.09
C VAL A 411 -26.94 -23.23 18.16
N GLU A 412 -27.51 -23.47 19.33
CA GLU A 412 -28.95 -23.40 19.60
C GLU A 412 -29.49 -21.96 19.44
N ASP A 413 -28.69 -20.97 19.86
CA ASP A 413 -29.02 -19.54 19.72
C ASP A 413 -29.04 -19.13 18.26
N VAL A 414 -28.03 -19.55 17.51
CA VAL A 414 -27.90 -19.24 16.08
C VAL A 414 -29.07 -19.82 15.30
N LEU A 415 -29.42 -21.09 15.50
CA LEU A 415 -30.54 -21.73 14.82
C LEU A 415 -31.87 -21.01 15.08
N GLU A 416 -32.12 -20.65 16.34
CA GLU A 416 -33.33 -19.92 16.73
C GLU A 416 -33.41 -18.55 16.06
N LEU A 417 -32.32 -17.78 16.08
CA LEU A 417 -32.25 -16.46 15.45
C LEU A 417 -32.41 -16.52 13.92
N LEU A 418 -31.80 -17.50 13.27
CA LEU A 418 -31.93 -17.70 11.82
C LEU A 418 -33.38 -18.00 11.40
N TYR A 419 -34.11 -18.79 12.20
CA TYR A 419 -35.51 -19.11 11.96
C TYR A 419 -36.43 -17.91 12.27
N ASP A 420 -36.28 -17.30 13.45
CA ASP A 420 -37.13 -16.18 13.90
C ASP A 420 -36.99 -14.93 13.02
N CYS A 421 -35.81 -14.70 12.47
CA CYS A 421 -35.56 -13.60 11.55
C CYS A 421 -35.97 -13.93 10.10
N ARG A 422 -36.59 -15.09 9.85
CA ARG A 422 -37.17 -15.51 8.57
C ARG A 422 -36.21 -15.42 7.39
N GLY A 423 -34.96 -15.86 7.57
CA GLY A 423 -33.96 -15.86 6.49
C GLY A 423 -33.28 -14.52 6.21
N ARG A 424 -33.58 -13.46 6.97
CA ARG A 424 -33.02 -12.12 6.72
C ARG A 424 -31.59 -11.95 7.25
N ILE A 425 -31.18 -12.76 8.22
CA ILE A 425 -29.77 -12.89 8.60
C ILE A 425 -29.10 -13.73 7.52
N THR A 426 -28.23 -13.12 6.71
CA THR A 426 -27.63 -13.83 5.55
C THR A 426 -26.15 -14.14 5.76
N ARG A 427 -25.56 -13.68 6.87
CA ARG A 427 -24.13 -13.79 7.17
C ARG A 427 -23.92 -14.14 8.63
N LEU A 428 -22.88 -14.92 8.89
CA LEU A 428 -22.45 -15.29 10.24
C LEU A 428 -20.99 -14.87 10.40
N GLU A 429 -20.65 -14.14 11.46
CA GLU A 429 -19.26 -13.87 11.81
C GLU A 429 -18.66 -15.09 12.49
N ILE A 430 -18.22 -16.04 11.67
CA ILE A 430 -17.77 -17.36 12.11
C ILE A 430 -16.38 -17.30 12.76
N PHE A 431 -15.58 -16.29 12.43
CA PHE A 431 -14.26 -16.14 13.00
C PHE A 431 -13.94 -14.68 13.28
N ASN A 432 -13.60 -14.43 14.54
CA ASN A 432 -13.06 -13.17 15.03
C ASN A 432 -11.70 -13.47 15.68
N LEU A 433 -10.65 -12.80 15.20
CA LEU A 433 -9.28 -13.01 15.69
C LEU A 433 -9.12 -12.71 17.18
N LYS A 434 -9.89 -11.73 17.72
CA LYS A 434 -9.88 -11.40 19.14
C LYS A 434 -10.49 -12.53 19.97
N ASP A 435 -11.65 -13.04 19.55
CA ASP A 435 -12.31 -14.17 20.23
C ASP A 435 -11.45 -15.44 20.17
N TYR A 436 -10.72 -15.63 19.07
CA TYR A 436 -9.77 -16.72 18.93
C TYR A 436 -8.63 -16.64 19.95
N ALA A 437 -8.05 -15.45 20.15
CA ALA A 437 -6.99 -15.24 21.12
C ALA A 437 -7.47 -15.38 22.58
N ASP A 438 -8.73 -15.03 22.84
CA ASP A 438 -9.39 -15.22 24.14
C ASP A 438 -9.84 -16.69 24.38
N CYS A 439 -9.52 -17.61 23.47
CA CYS A 439 -9.94 -19.02 23.49
C CYS A 439 -11.47 -19.22 23.50
N LYS A 440 -12.24 -18.27 22.97
CA LYS A 440 -13.72 -18.34 22.88
C LYS A 440 -14.17 -19.02 21.58
N VAL A 441 -13.64 -20.20 21.27
CA VAL A 441 -13.80 -20.83 19.94
C VAL A 441 -14.58 -22.14 19.95
N ASP A 442 -14.94 -22.67 21.13
CA ASP A 442 -15.53 -24.00 21.28
C ASP A 442 -16.86 -24.19 20.53
N HIS A 443 -17.59 -23.12 20.30
CA HIS A 443 -18.89 -23.12 19.62
C HIS A 443 -18.77 -23.06 18.09
N ILE A 444 -17.62 -22.66 17.54
CA ILE A 444 -17.41 -22.41 16.11
C ILE A 444 -17.63 -23.68 15.26
N PRO A 445 -17.08 -24.87 15.60
CA PRO A 445 -17.23 -26.07 14.76
C PRO A 445 -18.70 -26.48 14.58
N ALA A 446 -19.51 -26.39 15.64
CA ALA A 446 -20.92 -26.73 15.58
C ALA A 446 -21.71 -25.75 14.70
N ILE A 447 -21.36 -24.45 14.73
CA ILE A 447 -22.02 -23.42 13.92
C ILE A 447 -21.59 -23.51 12.45
N ASP A 448 -20.32 -23.82 12.17
CA ASP A 448 -19.86 -24.08 10.80
C ASP A 448 -20.61 -25.29 10.21
N GLN A 449 -20.75 -26.36 10.99
CA GLN A 449 -21.52 -27.53 10.56
C GLN A 449 -22.99 -27.18 10.32
N LEU A 450 -23.62 -26.36 11.17
CA LEU A 450 -25.00 -25.89 10.97
C LEU A 450 -25.12 -25.12 9.65
N GLN A 451 -24.19 -24.20 9.38
CA GLN A 451 -24.16 -23.42 8.14
C GLN A 451 -24.07 -24.34 6.92
N GLN A 452 -23.16 -25.32 6.94
CA GLN A 452 -23.00 -26.28 5.84
C GLN A 452 -24.26 -27.11 5.61
N CYS A 453 -24.93 -27.56 6.69
CA CYS A 453 -26.18 -28.32 6.60
C CYS A 453 -27.29 -27.51 5.93
N ILE A 454 -27.43 -26.23 6.31
CA ILE A 454 -28.43 -25.32 5.73
C ILE A 454 -28.11 -25.04 4.26
N ASN A 455 -26.86 -24.71 3.93
CA ASN A 455 -26.45 -24.36 2.57
C ASN A 455 -26.53 -25.53 1.59
N SER A 456 -26.22 -26.75 2.03
CA SER A 456 -26.33 -27.97 1.22
C SER A 456 -27.74 -28.56 1.19
N ALA A 457 -28.69 -27.99 1.94
CA ALA A 457 -30.03 -28.53 2.17
C ALA A 457 -30.04 -29.97 2.69
N ASN A 458 -29.07 -30.34 3.53
CA ASN A 458 -28.97 -31.68 4.11
C ASN A 458 -29.91 -31.86 5.30
N VAL A 459 -31.12 -32.35 5.02
CA VAL A 459 -32.20 -32.55 6.01
C VAL A 459 -31.82 -33.56 7.09
N ILE A 460 -31.12 -34.65 6.73
CA ILE A 460 -30.78 -35.74 7.65
C ILE A 460 -29.83 -35.23 8.74
N GLN A 461 -28.77 -34.52 8.33
CA GLN A 461 -27.78 -33.98 9.24
C GLN A 461 -28.34 -32.85 10.10
N LEU A 462 -29.17 -31.97 9.52
CA LEU A 462 -29.86 -30.92 10.25
C LEU A 462 -30.79 -31.50 11.33
N LYS A 463 -31.61 -32.50 10.98
CA LYS A 463 -32.50 -33.18 11.94
C LYS A 463 -31.72 -33.76 13.12
N ARG A 464 -30.61 -34.47 12.83
CA ARG A 464 -29.75 -35.06 13.87
C ARG A 464 -29.20 -33.98 14.80
N MET A 465 -28.69 -32.89 14.24
CA MET A 465 -28.13 -31.78 15.01
C MET A 465 -29.18 -31.14 15.93
N ILE A 466 -30.40 -30.90 15.43
CA ILE A 466 -31.49 -30.34 16.24
C ILE A 466 -31.87 -31.28 17.39
N LEU A 467 -31.94 -32.60 17.15
CA LEU A 467 -32.21 -33.58 18.21
C LEU A 467 -31.11 -33.58 19.29
N GLU A 468 -29.83 -33.52 18.89
CA GLU A 468 -28.70 -33.41 19.81
C GLU A 468 -28.72 -32.11 20.63
N MET A 469 -29.15 -30.99 20.03
CA MET A 469 -29.38 -29.73 20.74
C MET A 469 -30.51 -29.86 21.78
N ILE A 470 -31.62 -30.49 21.41
CA ILE A 470 -32.75 -30.73 22.32
C ILE A 470 -32.33 -31.61 23.50
N GLU A 471 -31.56 -32.67 23.25
CA GLU A 471 -31.04 -33.53 24.31
C GLU A 471 -30.10 -32.79 25.26
N ARG A 472 -29.18 -31.96 24.74
CA ARG A 472 -28.31 -31.12 25.58
C ARG A 472 -29.11 -30.20 26.48
N LEU A 473 -30.10 -29.48 25.91
CA LEU A 473 -30.96 -28.60 26.70
C LEU A 473 -31.81 -29.33 27.73
N ARG A 474 -32.19 -30.60 27.48
CA ARG A 474 -32.89 -31.44 28.48
C ARG A 474 -31.99 -31.78 29.66
N ARG A 475 -30.69 -32.03 29.43
CA ARG A 475 -29.72 -32.33 30.49
C ARG A 475 -29.43 -31.12 31.38
N ASP A 476 -29.44 -29.91 30.82
CA ASP A 476 -29.19 -28.66 31.56
C ASP A 476 -30.34 -28.25 32.53
N GLY A 477 -31.52 -28.88 32.44
CA GLY A 477 -32.55 -28.88 33.51
C GLY A 477 -33.32 -27.58 33.81
N GLY A 478 -33.02 -26.45 33.18
CA GLY A 478 -33.62 -25.14 33.50
C GLY A 478 -35.01 -24.85 32.89
N GLN A 479 -35.79 -23.96 33.52
CA GLN A 479 -37.11 -23.50 33.02
C GLN A 479 -37.00 -22.75 31.67
N ALA A 480 -35.91 -21.99 31.47
CA ALA A 480 -35.59 -21.38 30.17
C ALA A 480 -35.32 -22.46 29.10
N GLY A 481 -34.63 -23.54 29.48
CA GLY A 481 -34.38 -24.70 28.60
C GLY A 481 -35.67 -25.34 28.09
N LYS A 482 -36.71 -25.44 28.92
CA LYS A 482 -38.02 -25.99 28.49
C LYS A 482 -38.69 -25.18 27.37
N ARG A 483 -38.68 -23.84 27.47
CA ARG A 483 -39.21 -22.96 26.40
C ARG A 483 -38.41 -23.11 25.11
N ARG A 484 -37.09 -23.22 25.21
CA ARG A 484 -36.20 -23.41 24.05
C ARG A 484 -36.38 -24.77 23.40
N ILE A 485 -36.59 -25.83 24.18
CA ILE A 485 -36.91 -27.17 23.66
C ILE A 485 -38.22 -27.14 22.85
N GLN A 486 -39.26 -26.45 23.32
CA GLN A 486 -40.51 -26.30 22.55
C GLN A 486 -40.27 -25.58 21.23
N LYS A 487 -39.47 -24.52 21.23
CA LYS A 487 -39.07 -23.78 20.03
C LYS A 487 -38.30 -24.66 19.04
N LEU A 488 -37.31 -25.41 19.51
CA LEU A 488 -36.54 -26.33 18.66
C LEU A 488 -37.40 -27.47 18.09
N ASN A 489 -38.38 -27.99 18.85
CA ASN A 489 -39.35 -28.96 18.33
C ASN A 489 -40.21 -28.36 17.21
N TRP A 490 -40.57 -27.07 17.32
CA TRP A 490 -41.27 -26.38 16.24
C TRP A 490 -40.41 -26.25 14.98
N ILE A 491 -39.16 -25.81 15.14
CA ILE A 491 -38.20 -25.72 14.02
C ILE A 491 -37.96 -27.10 13.40
N LEU A 492 -37.91 -28.15 14.21
CA LEU A 492 -37.78 -29.54 13.75
C LEU A 492 -38.99 -29.98 12.92
N ALA A 493 -40.20 -29.53 13.27
CA ALA A 493 -41.40 -29.81 12.48
C ALA A 493 -41.45 -28.99 11.18
N ASP A 494 -40.88 -27.78 11.18
CA ASP A 494 -40.90 -26.81 10.08
C ASP A 494 -39.52 -26.60 9.41
N MET A 495 -38.74 -27.69 9.27
CA MET A 495 -37.39 -27.62 8.66
C MET A 495 -37.43 -27.21 7.19
N GLU A 496 -38.49 -27.55 6.46
CA GLU A 496 -38.62 -27.21 5.04
C GLU A 496 -38.64 -25.70 4.83
N THR A 497 -39.37 -24.96 5.66
CA THR A 497 -39.40 -23.50 5.58
C THR A 497 -38.02 -22.92 5.88
N LEU A 498 -37.32 -23.42 6.91
CA LEU A 498 -35.97 -22.97 7.24
C LEU A 498 -34.99 -23.18 6.06
N LEU A 499 -35.01 -24.34 5.42
CA LEU A 499 -34.16 -24.63 4.26
C LEU A 499 -34.57 -23.78 3.03
N GLY A 500 -35.88 -23.59 2.83
CA GLY A 500 -36.45 -22.74 1.79
C GLY A 500 -35.96 -21.29 1.86
N MET A 501 -35.80 -20.75 3.07
CA MET A 501 -35.29 -19.39 3.30
C MET A 501 -33.89 -19.17 2.70
N TYR A 502 -33.02 -20.18 2.71
CA TYR A 502 -31.61 -20.06 2.30
C TYR A 502 -31.28 -20.68 0.93
N ARG A 503 -32.24 -21.33 0.27
CA ARG A 503 -32.04 -22.01 -1.02
C ARG A 503 -31.48 -21.10 -2.12
N VAL A 504 -31.97 -19.86 -2.22
CA VAL A 504 -31.52 -18.88 -3.24
C VAL A 504 -30.34 -18.04 -2.73
N ARG A 505 -30.28 -17.81 -1.42
CA ARG A 505 -29.29 -16.94 -0.77
C ARG A 505 -28.62 -17.73 0.35
N PRO A 506 -27.54 -18.48 0.06
CA PRO A 506 -26.86 -19.24 1.08
C PRO A 506 -26.28 -18.33 2.17
N LEU A 507 -26.23 -18.86 3.38
CA LEU A 507 -25.50 -18.26 4.49
C LEU A 507 -24.02 -18.21 4.12
N LYS A 508 -23.38 -17.06 4.36
CA LYS A 508 -21.94 -16.95 4.13
C LYS A 508 -21.19 -16.53 5.38
N PRO A 509 -20.00 -17.09 5.62
CA PRO A 509 -19.15 -16.70 6.72
C PRO A 509 -18.58 -15.30 6.51
N ARG A 510 -18.28 -14.65 7.62
CA ARG A 510 -17.48 -13.44 7.73
C ARG A 510 -16.34 -13.69 8.70
N ILE A 511 -15.16 -13.22 8.32
CA ILE A 511 -13.91 -13.45 9.04
C ILE A 511 -13.28 -12.07 9.27
N GLY A 512 -13.27 -11.64 10.52
CA GLY A 512 -12.83 -10.32 10.95
C GLY A 512 -11.64 -10.39 11.89
N SER A 513 -10.85 -9.32 11.93
CA SER A 513 -9.78 -9.18 12.93
C SER A 513 -10.25 -8.57 14.25
N ASP A 514 -11.36 -7.83 14.23
CA ASP A 514 -11.79 -6.94 15.32
C ASP A 514 -10.67 -5.99 15.79
N SER A 515 -9.80 -5.59 14.85
CA SER A 515 -8.60 -4.84 15.19
C SER A 515 -8.93 -3.41 15.59
N THR A 516 -8.54 -3.05 16.80
CA THR A 516 -8.59 -1.67 17.33
C THR A 516 -7.27 -0.92 17.15
N GLY A 517 -6.20 -1.67 16.87
CA GLY A 517 -4.82 -1.17 16.80
C GLY A 517 -4.16 -0.91 18.15
N TYR A 518 -4.82 -1.16 19.28
CA TYR A 518 -4.25 -0.88 20.59
C TYR A 518 -3.68 -2.10 21.32
N SER A 519 -4.28 -3.28 21.12
CA SER A 519 -3.74 -4.50 21.73
C SER A 519 -2.40 -4.85 21.10
N GLN A 520 -1.42 -5.11 21.94
CA GLN A 520 -0.08 -5.55 21.53
C GLN A 520 0.02 -7.08 21.46
N ARG A 521 -0.97 -7.79 22.03
CA ARG A 521 -1.07 -9.25 22.04
C ARG A 521 -1.73 -9.80 20.77
N LEU A 522 -2.63 -9.03 20.17
CA LEU A 522 -3.36 -9.42 18.95
C LEU A 522 -2.63 -9.01 17.67
N PRO A 523 -2.71 -9.83 16.60
CA PRO A 523 -2.29 -9.39 15.28
C PRO A 523 -3.12 -8.17 14.84
N GLY A 524 -2.47 -7.23 14.16
CA GLY A 524 -3.18 -6.09 13.56
C GLY A 524 -4.14 -6.52 12.43
N MET A 525 -4.98 -5.58 11.96
CA MET A 525 -5.95 -5.83 10.87
C MET A 525 -5.37 -6.52 9.62
N GLY A 526 -6.24 -7.25 8.91
CA GLY A 526 -6.00 -7.77 7.57
C GLY A 526 -5.76 -9.27 7.50
N LEU A 527 -6.44 -9.91 6.56
CA LEU A 527 -6.31 -11.31 6.18
C LEU A 527 -6.09 -11.42 4.67
N ALA A 528 -5.40 -12.46 4.22
CA ALA A 528 -5.26 -12.76 2.79
C ALA A 528 -5.39 -14.25 2.50
N VAL A 529 -5.94 -14.56 1.32
CA VAL A 529 -5.99 -15.93 0.83
C VAL A 529 -4.66 -16.29 0.17
N MET A 530 -3.98 -17.29 0.73
CA MET A 530 -2.63 -17.74 0.39
C MET A 530 -2.46 -18.02 -1.11
N ASP A 531 -3.44 -18.66 -1.74
CA ASP A 531 -3.43 -19.03 -3.16
C ASP A 531 -3.23 -17.83 -4.10
N THR A 532 -3.66 -16.65 -3.64
CA THR A 532 -3.63 -15.40 -4.43
C THR A 532 -2.35 -14.58 -4.21
N LEU A 533 -1.52 -14.99 -3.25
CA LEU A 533 -0.23 -14.36 -2.97
C LEU A 533 0.87 -14.91 -3.90
N PRO A 534 1.95 -14.15 -4.15
CA PRO A 534 3.11 -14.67 -4.86
C PRO A 534 3.70 -15.90 -4.16
N HIS A 535 4.19 -16.89 -4.94
CA HIS A 535 4.80 -18.12 -4.39
C HIS A 535 5.91 -17.88 -3.35
N ARG A 536 6.60 -16.73 -3.42
CA ARG A 536 7.61 -16.37 -2.43
C ARG A 536 6.98 -16.05 -1.07
N SER A 537 5.91 -15.28 -1.04
CA SER A 537 5.14 -14.96 0.16
C SER A 537 4.50 -16.22 0.74
N GLN A 538 3.97 -17.11 -0.11
CA GLN A 538 3.45 -18.42 0.33
C GLN A 538 4.54 -19.23 1.06
N ARG A 539 5.74 -19.33 0.46
CA ARG A 539 6.87 -20.03 1.08
C ARG A 539 7.39 -19.36 2.35
N GLU A 540 7.29 -18.03 2.44
CA GLU A 540 7.67 -17.27 3.63
C GLU A 540 6.76 -17.60 4.81
N VAL A 541 5.44 -17.64 4.59
CA VAL A 541 4.45 -18.03 5.61
C VAL A 541 4.61 -19.49 6.01
N LEU A 542 4.75 -20.41 5.05
CA LEU A 542 4.88 -21.85 5.34
C LEU A 542 6.18 -22.24 6.06
N ARG A 543 7.20 -21.37 6.02
CA ARG A 543 8.49 -21.57 6.69
C ARG A 543 8.67 -20.66 7.90
N ASP A 544 7.60 -20.00 8.33
CA ASP A 544 7.68 -19.06 9.45
C ASP A 544 7.71 -19.80 10.78
N ASP A 545 8.91 -20.11 11.26
CA ASP A 545 9.11 -20.68 12.60
C ASP A 545 8.94 -19.64 13.72
N THR A 546 8.83 -18.35 13.38
CA THR A 546 8.76 -17.26 14.38
C THR A 546 7.34 -17.01 14.91
N GLY A 547 6.34 -17.69 14.35
CA GLY A 547 4.93 -17.50 14.69
C GLY A 547 4.43 -16.09 14.35
N ALA A 548 5.08 -15.38 13.41
CA ALA A 548 4.64 -14.05 13.01
C ALA A 548 3.32 -14.16 12.25
N TYR A 549 3.23 -15.03 11.26
CA TYR A 549 2.02 -15.23 10.46
C TYR A 549 1.20 -16.41 10.98
N MET A 550 -0.10 -16.21 11.15
CA MET A 550 -1.02 -17.28 11.55
C MET A 550 -1.91 -17.65 10.37
N VAL A 551 -1.89 -18.93 10.02
CA VAL A 551 -2.88 -19.53 9.11
C VAL A 551 -4.11 -19.88 9.94
N ILE A 552 -5.24 -19.25 9.65
CA ILE A 552 -6.49 -19.52 10.38
C ILE A 552 -7.10 -20.85 9.90
N PRO A 553 -7.87 -21.57 10.73
CA PRO A 553 -8.40 -22.90 10.41
C PRO A 553 -9.61 -22.85 9.46
N PHE A 554 -9.55 -22.00 8.43
CA PHE A 554 -10.58 -21.85 7.41
C PHE A 554 -9.99 -21.98 6.02
N TYR A 555 -10.68 -22.74 5.17
CA TYR A 555 -10.35 -22.92 3.78
C TYR A 555 -11.42 -22.31 2.89
N VAL A 556 -11.04 -21.53 1.89
CA VAL A 556 -11.92 -20.98 0.87
C VAL A 556 -11.45 -21.36 -0.53
N GLU A 557 -12.35 -21.88 -1.37
CA GLU A 557 -11.99 -22.19 -2.75
C GLU A 557 -11.75 -20.90 -3.57
N THR A 558 -10.63 -20.91 -4.28
CA THR A 558 -10.21 -19.81 -5.16
C THR A 558 -10.12 -20.25 -6.61
N PHE A 559 -10.45 -19.33 -7.51
CA PHE A 559 -10.38 -19.55 -8.95
C PHE A 559 -9.62 -18.41 -9.61
N PHE A 560 -8.75 -18.75 -10.57
CA PHE A 560 -8.03 -17.78 -11.38
C PHE A 560 -8.66 -17.65 -12.76
N ARG A 561 -9.11 -16.44 -13.09
CA ARG A 561 -9.72 -16.11 -14.39
C ARG A 561 -8.76 -15.26 -15.21
N VAL A 562 -8.45 -15.70 -16.42
CA VAL A 562 -7.73 -14.89 -17.42
C VAL A 562 -8.67 -14.57 -18.58
N VAL A 563 -8.91 -13.28 -18.80
CA VAL A 563 -9.72 -12.77 -19.90
C VAL A 563 -8.79 -12.12 -20.93
N TYR A 564 -8.98 -12.49 -22.20
CA TYR A 564 -8.30 -11.88 -23.33
C TYR A 564 -9.30 -11.01 -24.10
N SER A 565 -9.08 -9.70 -24.12
CA SER A 565 -9.90 -8.76 -24.87
C SER A 565 -9.20 -8.30 -26.15
N GLY A 566 -9.97 -8.19 -27.24
CA GLY A 566 -9.48 -7.61 -28.48
C GLY A 566 -9.23 -6.11 -28.31
N MET A 567 -8.14 -5.60 -28.87
CA MET A 567 -8.01 -4.15 -29.08
C MET A 567 -9.11 -3.70 -30.05
N ARG A 568 -9.83 -2.61 -29.74
CA ARG A 568 -10.66 -1.92 -30.74
C ARG A 568 -9.77 -1.63 -31.95
N ALA A 569 -10.23 -1.99 -33.14
CA ALA A 569 -9.44 -1.99 -34.37
C ALA A 569 -9.06 -0.56 -34.80
N GLY A 570 -8.02 0.02 -34.20
CA GLY A 570 -7.30 1.13 -34.82
C GLY A 570 -6.54 0.61 -36.03
N GLY A 571 -6.79 1.19 -37.22
CA GLY A 571 -6.32 0.74 -38.54
C GLY A 571 -4.79 0.70 -38.80
N SER A 572 -3.98 0.65 -37.74
CA SER A 572 -2.52 0.59 -37.80
C SER A 572 -2.02 -0.69 -38.52
N ARG A 573 -0.98 -0.56 -39.34
CA ARG A 573 -0.33 -1.71 -40.03
C ARG A 573 0.13 -2.80 -39.04
N VAL A 574 0.42 -2.43 -37.79
CA VAL A 574 0.82 -3.34 -36.72
C VAL A 574 -0.31 -4.26 -36.27
N SER A 575 -1.57 -3.78 -36.23
CA SER A 575 -2.71 -4.60 -35.83
C SER A 575 -3.04 -5.67 -36.87
N ARG A 576 -2.87 -5.36 -38.17
CA ARG A 576 -2.96 -6.32 -39.27
C ARG A 576 -1.87 -7.37 -39.23
N PHE A 577 -0.61 -6.98 -38.98
CA PHE A 577 0.51 -7.91 -38.82
C PHE A 577 0.30 -8.86 -37.62
N LEU A 578 -0.11 -8.31 -36.47
CA LEU A 578 -0.44 -9.11 -35.29
C LEU A 578 -1.66 -10.01 -35.52
N GLY A 579 -2.63 -9.58 -36.32
CA GLY A 579 -3.74 -10.41 -36.79
C GLY A 579 -3.28 -11.61 -37.61
N GLY A 580 -2.34 -11.41 -38.55
CA GLY A 580 -1.72 -12.49 -39.31
C GLY A 580 -0.92 -13.47 -38.44
N LEU A 581 -0.21 -12.97 -37.43
CA LEU A 581 0.50 -13.81 -36.46
C LEU A 581 -0.45 -14.70 -35.65
N ARG A 582 -1.70 -14.30 -35.40
CA ARG A 582 -2.69 -15.13 -34.67
C ARG A 582 -3.10 -16.40 -35.43
N ALA A 583 -2.93 -16.43 -36.75
CA ALA A 583 -3.21 -17.61 -37.55
C ALA A 583 -2.13 -18.71 -37.38
N ILE A 584 -0.96 -18.38 -36.83
CA ILE A 584 0.10 -19.36 -36.56
C ILE A 584 -0.24 -20.15 -35.29
N PRO A 585 -0.17 -21.49 -35.31
CA PRO A 585 -0.33 -22.32 -34.11
C PRO A 585 0.58 -21.85 -32.97
N GLY A 586 0.01 -21.60 -31.80
CA GLY A 586 0.72 -21.07 -30.62
C GLY A 586 0.72 -19.54 -30.48
N PHE A 587 0.38 -18.79 -31.53
CA PHE A 587 0.35 -17.31 -31.52
C PHE A 587 -1.06 -16.70 -31.52
N GLY A 588 -2.12 -17.50 -31.37
CA GLY A 588 -3.52 -17.03 -31.39
C GLY A 588 -3.86 -15.92 -30.37
N ARG A 589 -3.00 -15.68 -29.39
CA ARG A 589 -3.14 -14.63 -28.36
C ARG A 589 -2.32 -13.37 -28.64
N ALA A 590 -1.58 -13.32 -29.76
CA ALA A 590 -0.67 -12.23 -30.09
C ALA A 590 -1.41 -10.88 -30.21
N GLY A 591 -1.05 -9.90 -29.39
CA GLY A 591 -1.67 -8.57 -29.42
C GLY A 591 -3.10 -8.49 -28.84
N LEU A 592 -3.57 -9.51 -28.10
CA LEU A 592 -4.75 -9.38 -27.24
C LEU A 592 -4.36 -8.77 -25.90
N HIS A 593 -5.23 -7.92 -25.35
CA HIS A 593 -5.04 -7.39 -24.02
C HIS A 593 -5.41 -8.47 -22.99
N LYS A 594 -4.47 -8.82 -22.11
CA LYS A 594 -4.66 -9.83 -21.06
C LYS A 594 -5.05 -9.14 -19.76
N THR A 595 -6.15 -9.57 -19.16
CA THR A 595 -6.55 -9.22 -17.79
C THR A 595 -6.69 -10.47 -16.95
N SER A 596 -6.15 -10.48 -15.74
CA SER A 596 -6.19 -11.60 -14.79
C SER A 596 -6.84 -11.18 -13.49
N GLU A 597 -7.72 -12.03 -12.97
CA GLU A 597 -8.48 -11.79 -11.74
C GLU A 597 -8.61 -13.08 -10.92
N TRP A 598 -8.48 -12.94 -9.59
CA TRP A 598 -8.83 -13.98 -8.64
C TRP A 598 -10.22 -13.76 -8.10
N TYR A 599 -11.01 -14.81 -7.98
CA TYR A 599 -12.30 -14.77 -7.29
C TYR A 599 -12.43 -15.93 -6.30
N ALA A 600 -13.02 -15.66 -5.14
CA ALA A 600 -13.31 -16.65 -4.11
C ALA A 600 -14.79 -17.02 -4.10
N ARG A 601 -15.07 -18.31 -3.93
CA ARG A 601 -16.42 -18.81 -3.68
C ARG A 601 -16.71 -18.74 -2.18
N GLU A 602 -17.16 -17.56 -1.73
CA GLU A 602 -17.38 -17.24 -0.30
C GLU A 602 -18.28 -18.25 0.45
N ASP A 603 -19.21 -18.90 -0.24
CA ASP A 603 -20.16 -19.91 0.28
C ASP A 603 -19.52 -21.29 0.50
N SER A 604 -18.33 -21.53 -0.06
CA SER A 604 -17.54 -22.75 0.20
C SER A 604 -16.52 -22.62 1.31
N THR A 605 -16.50 -21.48 1.99
CA THR A 605 -15.62 -21.29 3.15
C THR A 605 -16.07 -22.21 4.27
N GLN A 606 -15.16 -23.09 4.71
CA GLN A 606 -15.41 -24.09 5.74
C GLN A 606 -14.22 -24.23 6.68
N MET A 607 -14.46 -24.73 7.88
CA MET A 607 -13.38 -25.05 8.80
C MET A 607 -12.57 -26.24 8.26
N ALA A 608 -11.24 -26.16 8.33
CA ALA A 608 -10.33 -27.20 7.85
C ALA A 608 -9.08 -27.30 8.73
N GLU A 609 -8.49 -28.50 8.82
CA GLU A 609 -7.23 -28.72 9.55
C GLU A 609 -6.06 -27.88 9.00
N SER A 610 -6.03 -27.71 7.67
CA SER A 610 -5.09 -26.83 6.97
C SER A 610 -5.87 -25.76 6.21
N GLY A 611 -6.00 -24.57 6.81
CA GLY A 611 -6.62 -23.43 6.15
C GLY A 611 -5.74 -22.82 5.07
N ASN A 612 -6.33 -21.95 4.24
CA ASN A 612 -5.59 -21.19 3.21
C ASN A 612 -5.71 -19.67 3.41
N ILE A 613 -6.15 -19.21 4.59
CA ILE A 613 -6.25 -17.79 4.93
C ILE A 613 -5.18 -17.47 5.98
N VAL A 614 -4.41 -16.41 5.75
CA VAL A 614 -3.29 -15.99 6.61
C VAL A 614 -3.50 -14.57 7.13
N THR A 615 -3.05 -14.30 8.36
CA THR A 615 -2.96 -12.94 8.91
C THR A 615 -1.91 -12.10 8.17
N LEU A 616 -2.25 -10.85 7.86
CA LEU A 616 -1.33 -9.91 7.20
C LEU A 616 -0.46 -9.12 8.18
N SER A 617 -0.73 -9.24 9.48
CA SER A 617 0.03 -8.60 10.54
C SER A 617 0.71 -9.65 11.40
N GLY A 618 2.01 -9.45 11.65
CA GLY A 618 2.78 -10.34 12.51
C GLY A 618 2.46 -10.18 14.00
N PHE A 619 2.47 -11.25 14.79
CA PHE A 619 2.51 -11.16 16.26
C PHE A 619 3.79 -10.43 16.71
N ARG A 620 3.68 -9.45 17.63
CA ARG A 620 4.86 -8.97 18.36
C ARG A 620 5.14 -9.99 19.46
N ALA A 621 6.33 -10.60 19.42
CA ALA A 621 6.81 -11.42 20.53
C ALA A 621 6.85 -10.55 21.79
N GLU A 622 6.17 -11.01 22.83
CA GLU A 622 6.05 -10.43 24.18
C GLU A 622 5.94 -8.90 24.23
N ALA A 623 4.69 -8.42 24.26
CA ALA A 623 4.37 -7.02 24.51
C ALA A 623 4.81 -6.60 25.92
N THR A 624 6.02 -6.07 26.04
CA THR A 624 6.51 -5.47 27.29
C THR A 624 6.45 -3.94 27.21
N ASN A 625 6.30 -3.28 28.36
CA ASN A 625 6.37 -1.82 28.45
C ASN A 625 7.77 -1.23 28.19
N GLY A 626 8.76 -2.08 27.84
CA GLY A 626 10.14 -1.68 27.54
C GLY A 626 10.93 -1.23 28.77
N LEU A 627 10.53 -1.68 29.96
CA LEU A 627 11.19 -1.35 31.23
C LEU A 627 12.30 -2.38 31.47
N GLU A 628 13.54 -2.03 31.15
CA GLU A 628 14.70 -2.91 31.35
C GLU A 628 15.54 -2.42 32.54
N LEU A 629 16.03 -3.35 33.37
CA LEU A 629 16.98 -3.05 34.46
C LEU A 629 18.39 -2.75 33.93
N ASP A 630 18.76 -3.33 32.79
CA ASP A 630 20.09 -3.21 32.19
C ASP A 630 20.07 -2.12 31.10
N GLY A 631 20.77 -0.99 31.30
CA GLY A 631 20.79 0.16 30.37
C GLY A 631 21.50 -0.08 29.03
N LYS A 632 21.57 -1.33 28.54
CA LYS A 632 22.36 -1.76 27.38
C LYS A 632 21.66 -1.57 26.03
N THR A 633 20.41 -1.12 26.01
CA THR A 633 19.58 -1.03 24.81
C THR A 633 20.10 0.02 23.80
N ASP A 634 20.79 1.07 24.26
CA ASP A 634 21.41 2.07 23.36
C ASP A 634 22.66 1.56 22.64
N ALA A 635 23.42 0.63 23.23
CA ALA A 635 24.68 0.15 22.66
C ALA A 635 24.47 -0.82 21.47
N HIS A 636 23.43 -1.65 21.52
CA HIS A 636 23.09 -2.56 20.43
C HIS A 636 22.41 -1.86 19.23
N ALA A 637 21.62 -0.81 19.48
CA ALA A 637 21.10 0.07 18.43
C ALA A 637 22.24 0.83 17.73
N ARG A 638 23.21 1.35 18.51
CA ARG A 638 24.42 2.02 18.00
C ARG A 638 25.31 1.09 17.15
N ARG A 639 25.48 -0.19 17.52
CA ARG A 639 26.29 -1.14 16.72
C ARG A 639 25.72 -1.48 15.34
N ARG A 640 24.40 -1.42 15.11
CA ARG A 640 23.80 -1.66 13.77
C ARG A 640 24.02 -0.50 12.78
N LEU A 641 24.31 0.70 13.28
CA LEU A 641 24.52 1.90 12.46
C LEU A 641 25.87 1.86 11.70
N TYR A 642 26.85 1.09 12.19
CA TYR A 642 28.16 0.90 11.55
C TYR A 642 28.20 -0.28 10.56
N SER A 643 27.07 -0.64 9.97
CA SER A 643 27.03 -1.62 8.88
C SER A 643 27.54 -0.98 7.58
N PHE A 644 28.30 -1.74 6.76
CA PHE A 644 28.61 -1.42 5.35
C PHE A 644 27.39 -0.96 4.53
N HIS A 645 26.19 -1.22 5.05
CA HIS A 645 24.92 -0.79 4.49
C HIS A 645 24.74 0.74 4.38
N TYR A 646 25.30 1.54 5.28
CA TYR A 646 25.11 2.99 5.34
C TYR A 646 26.29 3.80 4.76
N LEU A 647 27.20 3.15 4.04
CA LEU A 647 28.32 3.83 3.38
C LEU A 647 27.83 4.86 2.35
N GLN A 648 28.56 5.98 2.26
CA GLN A 648 28.30 7.03 1.29
C GLN A 648 28.26 6.47 -0.15
N THR A 649 27.29 6.92 -0.94
CA THR A 649 27.06 6.40 -2.30
C THR A 649 28.29 6.54 -3.21
N ALA A 650 29.06 7.61 -3.06
CA ALA A 650 30.30 7.83 -3.82
C ALA A 650 31.33 6.73 -3.54
N LEU A 651 31.63 6.47 -2.27
CA LEU A 651 32.57 5.42 -1.85
C LEU A 651 32.14 4.04 -2.34
N LYS A 652 30.85 3.72 -2.23
CA LYS A 652 30.30 2.45 -2.73
C LYS A 652 30.47 2.32 -4.25
N ASN A 653 30.25 3.39 -4.99
CA ASN A 653 30.41 3.41 -6.44
C ASN A 653 31.88 3.22 -6.85
N THR A 654 32.81 3.88 -6.17
CA THR A 654 34.25 3.69 -6.38
C THR A 654 34.67 2.26 -6.09
N LEU A 655 34.21 1.69 -4.98
CA LEU A 655 34.53 0.30 -4.61
C LEU A 655 34.05 -0.69 -5.66
N LYS A 656 32.84 -0.52 -6.21
CA LYS A 656 32.33 -1.37 -7.30
C LYS A 656 33.24 -1.33 -8.53
N VAL A 657 33.69 -0.13 -8.92
CA VAL A 657 34.59 0.02 -10.08
C VAL A 657 35.92 -0.69 -9.81
N VAL A 658 36.51 -0.49 -8.63
CA VAL A 658 37.78 -1.14 -8.24
C VAL A 658 37.65 -2.66 -8.21
N VAL A 659 36.61 -3.19 -7.56
CA VAL A 659 36.37 -4.64 -7.45
C VAL A 659 36.11 -5.30 -8.81
N GLY A 660 35.52 -4.58 -9.76
CA GLY A 660 35.39 -5.06 -11.15
C GLY A 660 36.68 -4.93 -11.96
N PHE A 661 37.42 -3.84 -11.76
CA PHE A 661 38.60 -3.50 -12.57
C PHE A 661 39.78 -4.44 -12.29
N VAL A 662 40.04 -4.73 -11.01
CA VAL A 662 41.20 -5.54 -10.60
C VAL A 662 41.18 -6.95 -11.23
N PRO A 663 40.09 -7.74 -11.17
CA PRO A 663 40.04 -9.06 -11.82
C PRO A 663 40.17 -8.99 -13.35
N ALA A 664 39.57 -7.97 -13.98
CA ALA A 664 39.67 -7.80 -15.43
C ALA A 664 41.12 -7.48 -15.84
N PHE A 665 41.78 -6.56 -15.14
CA PHE A 665 43.16 -6.19 -15.39
C PHE A 665 44.10 -7.39 -15.22
N LEU A 666 43.97 -8.14 -14.12
CA LEU A 666 44.76 -9.35 -13.89
C LEU A 666 44.53 -10.40 -14.98
N THR A 667 43.29 -10.56 -15.46
CA THR A 667 43.01 -11.52 -16.54
C THR A 667 43.71 -11.11 -17.83
N PHE A 668 43.54 -9.85 -18.27
CA PHE A 668 44.23 -9.34 -19.46
C PHE A 668 45.74 -9.44 -19.37
N TYR A 669 46.30 -9.17 -18.19
CA TYR A 669 47.73 -9.28 -17.95
C TYR A 669 48.25 -10.73 -18.08
N LEU A 670 47.44 -11.72 -17.68
CA LEU A 670 47.84 -13.13 -17.65
C LEU A 670 47.49 -13.91 -18.92
N THR A 671 46.48 -13.51 -19.69
CA THR A 671 45.94 -14.32 -20.81
C THR A 671 46.12 -13.72 -22.20
N SER A 672 46.48 -12.43 -22.32
CA SER A 672 46.54 -11.76 -23.62
C SER A 672 47.95 -11.73 -24.19
N ASP A 673 48.09 -12.05 -25.47
CA ASP A 673 49.40 -12.07 -26.16
C ASP A 673 49.80 -10.69 -26.74
N TRP A 674 48.87 -9.74 -26.83
CA TRP A 674 49.10 -8.41 -27.43
C TRP A 674 49.34 -7.33 -26.37
N TRP A 675 50.47 -6.60 -26.46
CA TRP A 675 50.90 -5.61 -25.46
C TRP A 675 49.85 -4.53 -25.14
N VAL A 676 49.05 -4.10 -26.12
CA VAL A 676 47.97 -3.12 -25.89
C VAL A 676 46.87 -3.70 -25.01
N LEU A 677 46.48 -4.96 -25.22
CA LEU A 677 45.47 -5.61 -24.39
C LEU A 677 46.02 -5.94 -23.00
N ILE A 678 47.29 -6.30 -22.87
CA ILE A 678 47.94 -6.57 -21.57
C ILE A 678 47.83 -5.37 -20.63
N TYR A 679 48.19 -4.16 -21.10
CA TYR A 679 48.23 -2.96 -20.25
C TYR A 679 46.96 -2.10 -20.32
N PHE A 680 46.29 -2.04 -21.48
CA PHE A 680 45.14 -1.18 -21.71
C PHE A 680 43.81 -1.94 -21.88
N GLY A 681 43.81 -3.27 -21.92
CA GLY A 681 42.60 -4.08 -22.15
C GLY A 681 41.48 -3.76 -21.15
N ALA A 682 41.78 -3.75 -19.85
CA ALA A 682 40.78 -3.40 -18.83
C ALA A 682 40.23 -1.97 -19.01
N PHE A 683 41.09 -0.99 -19.33
CA PHE A 683 40.68 0.39 -19.59
C PHE A 683 39.78 0.50 -20.82
N ILE A 684 40.09 -0.21 -21.91
CA ILE A 684 39.29 -0.24 -23.13
C ILE A 684 37.92 -0.88 -22.84
N TRP A 685 37.86 -2.02 -22.15
CA TRP A 685 36.60 -2.69 -21.81
C TRP A 685 35.69 -1.83 -20.93
N PHE A 686 36.27 -1.17 -19.93
CA PHE A 686 35.54 -0.25 -19.06
C PHE A 686 35.13 1.02 -19.81
N GLY A 687 35.98 1.55 -20.69
CA GLY A 687 35.71 2.73 -21.52
C GLY A 687 34.54 2.50 -22.47
N VAL A 688 34.54 1.39 -23.23
CA VAL A 688 33.45 1.02 -24.14
C VAL A 688 32.14 0.83 -23.39
N THR A 689 32.18 0.13 -22.25
CA THR A 689 30.98 -0.12 -21.42
C THR A 689 30.46 1.17 -20.77
N GLY A 690 31.34 2.04 -20.29
CA GLY A 690 31.00 3.33 -19.72
C GLY A 690 30.35 4.24 -20.75
N LEU A 691 30.97 4.38 -21.92
CA LEU A 691 30.46 5.16 -23.05
C LEU A 691 29.09 4.65 -23.48
N ARG A 692 28.91 3.32 -23.61
CA ARG A 692 27.63 2.70 -23.93
C ARG A 692 26.51 3.10 -22.97
N ASN A 693 26.76 3.06 -21.65
CA ASN A 693 25.75 3.43 -20.64
C ASN A 693 25.35 4.91 -20.75
N ILE A 694 26.32 5.79 -21.05
CA ILE A 694 26.07 7.22 -21.25
C ILE A 694 25.23 7.42 -22.52
N VAL A 695 25.65 6.85 -23.65
CA VAL A 695 24.95 6.97 -24.94
C VAL A 695 23.53 6.39 -24.87
N GLN A 696 23.35 5.24 -24.23
CA GLN A 696 22.04 4.64 -23.95
C GLN A 696 21.14 5.60 -23.17
N SER A 697 21.63 6.16 -22.06
CA SER A 697 20.85 7.06 -21.19
C SER A 697 20.39 8.31 -21.96
N VAL A 698 21.27 8.85 -22.81
CA VAL A 698 20.97 10.02 -23.66
C VAL A 698 19.99 9.68 -24.78
N MET A 699 20.14 8.53 -25.44
CA MET A 699 19.20 8.08 -26.48
C MET A 699 17.81 7.76 -25.90
N GLY A 700 17.74 7.15 -24.72
CA GLY A 700 16.50 6.88 -24.00
C GLY A 700 15.77 8.16 -23.58
N GLY A 701 16.51 9.17 -23.13
CA GLY A 701 15.98 10.45 -22.61
C GLY A 701 15.44 11.44 -23.65
N GLY A 702 15.88 11.37 -24.91
CA GLY A 702 15.44 12.34 -25.91
C GLY A 702 16.23 12.37 -27.21
N GLY A 703 17.44 11.77 -27.22
CA GLY A 703 18.37 11.83 -28.35
C GLY A 703 19.22 13.10 -28.33
N LEU A 704 20.09 13.25 -29.34
CA LEU A 704 21.08 14.34 -29.44
C LEU A 704 20.47 15.72 -29.75
N ARG A 705 19.21 15.79 -30.22
CA ARG A 705 18.49 17.06 -30.41
C ARG A 705 17.88 17.52 -29.07
N ARG A 706 18.72 18.26 -28.35
CA ARG A 706 18.53 18.97 -27.05
C ARG A 706 17.13 19.59 -26.85
N SER A 707 16.59 19.47 -25.64
CA SER A 707 16.02 20.65 -24.94
C SER A 707 17.17 21.27 -24.12
N SER A 708 17.29 22.60 -24.07
CA SER A 708 18.48 23.26 -23.47
C SER A 708 18.54 23.17 -21.92
N LEU A 709 17.60 22.48 -21.28
CA LEU A 709 17.31 22.60 -19.84
C LEU A 709 17.86 21.46 -18.97
N LEU A 710 18.21 20.31 -19.55
CA LEU A 710 18.72 19.15 -18.80
C LEU A 710 20.18 18.85 -19.17
N GLN A 711 21.04 18.68 -18.16
CA GLN A 711 22.44 18.32 -18.38
C GLN A 711 22.58 16.80 -18.59
N TRP A 712 23.66 16.36 -19.25
CA TRP A 712 23.93 14.93 -19.44
C TRP A 712 24.01 14.16 -18.12
N ASN A 713 24.51 14.82 -17.07
CA ASN A 713 24.59 14.26 -15.72
C ASN A 713 23.21 13.92 -15.13
N ASP A 714 22.14 14.59 -15.56
CA ASP A 714 20.79 14.37 -15.05
C ASP A 714 20.15 13.11 -15.68
N TYR A 715 20.59 12.74 -16.89
CA TYR A 715 20.14 11.52 -17.57
C TYR A 715 20.96 10.28 -17.14
N VAL A 716 22.21 10.45 -16.73
CA VAL A 716 23.12 9.34 -16.41
C VAL A 716 22.96 8.92 -14.96
N SER A 717 22.41 7.73 -14.75
CA SER A 717 22.40 7.10 -13.42
C SER A 717 23.76 6.48 -13.10
N TRP A 718 24.59 7.18 -12.34
CA TRP A 718 25.93 6.73 -11.94
C TRP A 718 25.96 5.37 -11.25
N ASP A 719 24.95 5.03 -10.44
CA ASP A 719 24.84 3.72 -9.79
C ASP A 719 24.61 2.58 -10.81
N ARG A 720 23.83 2.81 -11.89
CA ARG A 720 23.66 1.79 -12.95
C ARG A 720 24.94 1.64 -13.77
N LEU A 721 25.66 2.73 -14.02
CA LEU A 721 26.92 2.73 -14.74
C LEU A 721 27.97 1.93 -13.95
N THR A 722 28.16 2.21 -12.66
CA THR A 722 29.11 1.44 -11.82
C THR A 722 28.71 -0.01 -11.64
N ASP A 723 27.40 -0.32 -11.54
CA ASP A 723 26.92 -1.71 -11.58
C ASP A 723 27.31 -2.38 -12.91
N SER A 724 27.14 -1.71 -14.06
CA SER A 724 27.51 -2.25 -15.38
C SER A 724 29.01 -2.52 -15.51
N LEU A 725 29.84 -1.62 -14.96
CA LEU A 725 31.30 -1.76 -14.96
C LEU A 725 31.75 -2.93 -14.08
N LEU A 726 31.15 -3.10 -12.90
CA LEU A 726 31.42 -4.23 -12.00
C LEU A 726 31.21 -5.58 -12.71
N PHE A 727 30.03 -5.79 -13.32
CA PHE A 727 29.74 -7.05 -14.03
C PHE A 727 30.56 -7.22 -15.31
N THR A 728 30.88 -6.12 -16.01
CA THR A 728 31.82 -6.23 -17.14
C THR A 728 33.20 -6.70 -16.65
N GLY A 729 33.64 -6.21 -15.51
CA GLY A 729 34.88 -6.64 -14.86
C GLY A 729 34.94 -8.15 -14.59
N PHE A 730 33.86 -8.73 -14.09
CA PHE A 730 33.76 -10.18 -13.85
C PHE A 730 33.53 -11.02 -15.10
N SER A 731 33.02 -10.43 -16.19
CA SER A 731 32.78 -11.17 -17.44
C SER A 731 34.08 -11.63 -18.11
N VAL A 732 35.17 -10.87 -17.97
CA VAL A 732 36.48 -11.17 -18.56
C VAL A 732 37.11 -12.44 -17.97
N PRO A 733 37.32 -12.56 -16.64
CA PRO A 733 37.85 -13.79 -16.04
C PRO A 733 36.91 -14.99 -16.23
N LEU A 734 35.59 -14.77 -16.24
CA LEU A 734 34.63 -15.85 -16.46
C LEU A 734 34.77 -16.45 -17.86
N LEU A 735 34.80 -15.63 -18.90
CA LEU A 735 34.77 -16.11 -20.27
C LEU A 735 36.16 -16.54 -20.75
N ASP A 736 37.20 -15.74 -20.48
CA ASP A 736 38.53 -15.98 -21.05
C ASP A 736 39.37 -16.95 -20.22
N TYR A 737 39.32 -16.86 -18.88
CA TYR A 737 40.08 -17.77 -18.02
C TYR A 737 39.30 -19.05 -17.67
N LEU A 738 38.11 -18.93 -17.06
CA LEU A 738 37.37 -20.10 -16.55
C LEU A 738 36.79 -20.96 -17.68
N VAL A 739 36.07 -20.37 -18.64
CA VAL A 739 35.41 -21.14 -19.69
C VAL A 739 36.38 -21.55 -20.79
N LYS A 740 37.07 -20.59 -21.40
CA LYS A 740 37.95 -20.85 -22.55
C LYS A 740 39.22 -21.63 -22.15
N ASN A 741 39.98 -21.15 -21.17
CA ASN A 741 41.27 -21.77 -20.84
C ASN A 741 41.12 -23.00 -19.93
N LEU A 742 40.37 -22.90 -18.83
CA LEU A 742 40.26 -24.01 -17.87
C LEU A 742 39.29 -25.10 -18.34
N ALA A 743 38.04 -24.75 -18.66
CA ALA A 743 37.03 -25.76 -18.98
C ALA A 743 37.16 -26.35 -20.40
N LEU A 744 37.31 -25.51 -21.42
CA LEU A 744 37.34 -25.95 -22.82
C LEU A 744 38.74 -26.44 -23.24
N HIS A 745 39.77 -25.62 -23.05
CA HIS A 745 41.13 -25.97 -23.49
C HIS A 745 41.76 -27.05 -22.60
N GLN A 746 41.87 -26.85 -21.29
CA GLN A 746 42.50 -27.82 -20.39
C GLN A 746 41.59 -29.01 -20.03
N GLY A 747 40.29 -28.78 -19.87
CA GLY A 747 39.34 -29.83 -19.48
C GLY A 747 38.87 -30.74 -20.62
N LEU A 748 38.56 -30.17 -21.79
CA LEU A 748 37.91 -30.89 -22.91
C LEU A 748 38.75 -30.94 -24.19
N GLY A 749 39.94 -30.34 -24.24
CA GLY A 749 40.78 -30.27 -25.44
C GLY A 749 40.15 -29.48 -26.61
N VAL A 750 39.12 -28.68 -26.34
CA VAL A 750 38.41 -27.87 -27.33
C VAL A 750 39.13 -26.54 -27.49
N THR A 751 39.73 -26.33 -28.66
CA THR A 751 40.45 -25.12 -29.03
C THR A 751 39.87 -24.53 -30.30
N THR A 752 40.31 -23.32 -30.65
CA THR A 752 39.95 -22.69 -31.94
C THR A 752 40.44 -23.50 -33.15
N ALA A 753 41.45 -24.36 -32.96
CA ALA A 753 41.98 -25.23 -34.00
C ALA A 753 41.29 -26.60 -34.08
N SER A 754 40.76 -27.14 -32.96
CA SER A 754 40.11 -28.46 -32.94
C SER A 754 38.62 -28.41 -33.27
N HIS A 755 37.83 -27.66 -32.49
CA HIS A 755 36.37 -27.59 -32.65
C HIS A 755 35.85 -26.15 -32.51
N PRO A 756 36.06 -25.29 -33.52
CA PRO A 756 35.75 -23.86 -33.43
C PRO A 756 34.25 -23.59 -33.23
N VAL A 757 33.36 -24.31 -33.91
CA VAL A 757 31.90 -24.13 -33.79
C VAL A 757 31.43 -24.42 -32.35
N LEU A 758 31.94 -25.50 -31.75
CA LEU A 758 31.60 -25.88 -30.37
C LEU A 758 32.10 -24.85 -29.36
N LEU A 759 33.35 -24.37 -29.53
CA LEU A 759 33.93 -23.34 -28.67
C LEU A 759 33.09 -22.06 -28.69
N TYR A 760 32.77 -21.53 -29.87
CA TYR A 760 31.99 -20.29 -29.99
C TYR A 760 30.53 -20.47 -29.52
N ALA A 761 29.92 -21.64 -29.74
CA ALA A 761 28.57 -21.93 -29.24
C ALA A 761 28.51 -21.93 -27.71
N VAL A 762 29.45 -22.62 -27.04
CA VAL A 762 29.53 -22.65 -25.57
C VAL A 762 29.83 -21.25 -25.01
N MET A 763 30.77 -20.52 -25.62
CA MET A 763 31.08 -19.15 -25.21
C MET A 763 29.87 -18.21 -25.34
N ALA A 764 29.12 -18.30 -26.45
CA ALA A 764 27.92 -17.50 -26.67
C ALA A 764 26.82 -17.84 -25.66
N LEU A 765 26.63 -19.13 -25.34
CA LEU A 765 25.67 -19.61 -24.35
C LEU A 765 26.00 -19.11 -22.94
N VAL A 766 27.25 -19.31 -22.48
CA VAL A 766 27.67 -18.87 -21.14
C VAL A 766 27.59 -17.36 -21.02
N ASN A 767 28.03 -16.61 -22.04
CA ASN A 767 27.88 -15.17 -22.07
C ASN A 767 26.40 -14.76 -22.03
N GLY A 768 25.53 -15.39 -22.81
CA GLY A 768 24.08 -15.12 -22.81
C GLY A 768 23.42 -15.37 -21.45
N VAL A 769 23.75 -16.49 -20.79
CA VAL A 769 23.27 -16.83 -19.44
C VAL A 769 23.80 -15.83 -18.41
N TYR A 770 25.07 -15.48 -18.47
CA TYR A 770 25.70 -14.49 -17.60
C TYR A 770 25.03 -13.10 -17.74
N LEU A 771 24.81 -12.66 -18.98
CA LEU A 771 24.16 -11.38 -19.29
C LEU A 771 22.73 -11.34 -18.75
N THR A 772 21.95 -12.38 -19.02
CA THR A 772 20.57 -12.48 -18.56
C THR A 772 20.51 -12.48 -17.03
N SER A 773 21.36 -13.28 -16.38
CA SER A 773 21.37 -13.44 -14.92
C SER A 773 21.70 -12.14 -14.18
N HIS A 774 22.78 -11.45 -14.57
CA HIS A 774 23.15 -10.23 -13.87
C HIS A 774 22.23 -9.04 -14.23
N ASN A 775 21.63 -9.02 -15.43
CA ASN A 775 20.64 -8.00 -15.79
C ASN A 775 19.35 -8.14 -14.98
N LEU A 776 18.87 -9.38 -14.76
CA LEU A 776 17.76 -9.65 -13.85
C LEU A 776 18.14 -9.29 -12.41
N PHE A 777 19.36 -9.58 -11.97
CA PHE A 777 19.86 -9.20 -10.65
C PHE A 777 19.92 -7.69 -10.43
N ARG A 778 20.26 -6.91 -11.46
CA ARG A 778 20.29 -5.45 -11.46
C ARG A 778 18.88 -4.81 -11.48
N GLY A 779 17.85 -5.59 -11.84
CA GLY A 779 16.47 -5.12 -11.95
C GLY A 779 16.15 -4.45 -13.29
N LEU A 780 16.82 -4.83 -14.37
CA LEU A 780 16.42 -4.43 -15.73
C LEU A 780 15.08 -5.09 -16.12
N PRO A 781 14.30 -4.47 -17.03
CA PRO A 781 13.08 -5.10 -17.57
C PRO A 781 13.39 -6.49 -18.11
N LYS A 782 12.48 -7.45 -17.87
CA LYS A 782 12.67 -8.85 -18.29
C LYS A 782 12.88 -8.94 -19.79
N GLU A 783 12.18 -8.12 -20.55
CA GLU A 783 12.28 -8.02 -22.01
C GLU A 783 13.71 -7.66 -22.45
N ALA A 784 14.33 -6.67 -21.79
CA ALA A 784 15.72 -6.29 -22.06
C ALA A 784 16.71 -7.37 -21.63
N ALA A 785 16.47 -8.00 -20.48
CA ALA A 785 17.34 -9.08 -19.98
C ALA A 785 17.34 -10.29 -20.92
N PHE A 786 16.17 -10.72 -21.40
CA PHE A 786 16.06 -11.82 -22.37
C PHE A 786 16.56 -11.43 -23.77
N ALA A 787 16.33 -10.20 -24.23
CA ALA A 787 16.89 -9.75 -25.50
C ALA A 787 18.43 -9.72 -25.48
N ASN A 788 19.03 -9.37 -24.33
CA ASN A 788 20.48 -9.40 -24.13
C ASN A 788 21.07 -10.81 -24.16
N PHE A 789 20.28 -11.89 -24.03
CA PHE A 789 20.74 -13.26 -24.25
C PHE A 789 21.23 -13.47 -25.70
N PHE A 790 20.49 -12.94 -26.68
CA PHE A 790 20.80 -13.06 -28.10
C PHE A 790 21.83 -12.04 -28.60
N ARG A 791 22.37 -11.21 -27.70
CA ARG A 791 23.31 -10.14 -28.03
C ARG A 791 24.53 -10.64 -28.81
N SER A 792 25.11 -11.77 -28.40
CA SER A 792 26.30 -12.35 -29.05
C SER A 792 26.06 -12.71 -30.52
N VAL A 793 24.84 -13.14 -30.86
CA VAL A 793 24.44 -13.50 -32.22
C VAL A 793 24.18 -12.24 -33.05
N LEU A 794 23.44 -11.29 -32.47
CA LEU A 794 23.09 -10.03 -33.13
C LEU A 794 24.30 -9.12 -33.37
N SER A 795 25.40 -9.28 -32.64
CA SER A 795 26.62 -8.49 -32.82
C SER A 795 27.50 -8.93 -33.98
N ILE A 796 27.31 -10.14 -34.52
CA ILE A 796 28.17 -10.69 -35.59
C ILE A 796 28.11 -9.82 -36.87
N PRO A 797 26.92 -9.48 -37.41
CA PRO A 797 26.85 -8.63 -38.61
C PRO A 797 27.39 -7.21 -38.37
N VAL A 798 27.20 -6.68 -37.15
CA VAL A 798 27.69 -5.35 -36.76
C VAL A 798 29.22 -5.32 -36.66
N ALA A 799 29.81 -6.37 -36.09
CA ALA A 799 31.27 -6.51 -36.01
C ALA A 799 31.90 -6.61 -37.39
N TYR A 800 31.29 -7.38 -38.31
CA TYR A 800 31.74 -7.45 -39.70
C TYR A 800 31.69 -6.07 -40.38
N GLY A 801 30.57 -5.34 -40.24
CA GLY A 801 30.44 -4.00 -40.79
C GLY A 801 31.46 -2.99 -40.23
N PHE A 802 31.76 -3.05 -38.93
CA PHE A 802 32.82 -2.22 -38.34
C PHE A 802 34.21 -2.59 -38.84
N ASN A 803 34.49 -3.89 -39.01
CA ASN A 803 35.77 -4.36 -39.55
C ASN A 803 36.00 -3.83 -40.97
N GLU A 804 35.00 -3.91 -41.85
CA GLU A 804 35.04 -3.38 -43.21
C GLU A 804 35.19 -1.84 -43.24
N MET A 805 34.45 -1.12 -42.38
CA MET A 805 34.51 0.34 -42.34
C MET A 805 35.87 0.86 -41.88
N ILE A 806 36.43 0.26 -40.82
CA ILE A 806 37.75 0.61 -40.30
C ILE A 806 38.83 0.23 -41.31
N GLY A 807 38.72 -0.93 -41.94
CA GLY A 807 39.63 -1.38 -42.99
C GLY A 807 39.66 -0.43 -44.19
N GLY A 808 38.49 -0.04 -44.69
CA GLY A 808 38.36 0.92 -45.78
C GLY A 808 38.94 2.30 -45.43
N ALA A 809 38.69 2.79 -44.20
CA ALA A 809 39.25 4.07 -43.74
C ALA A 809 40.78 4.04 -43.62
N MET A 810 41.35 2.93 -43.13
CA MET A 810 42.79 2.73 -43.01
C MET A 810 43.47 2.57 -44.37
N ALA A 811 42.83 1.87 -45.31
CA ALA A 811 43.28 1.78 -46.69
C ALA A 811 43.28 3.16 -47.38
N LEU A 812 42.25 3.97 -47.15
CA LEU A 812 42.18 5.36 -47.63
C LEU A 812 43.23 6.27 -47.00
N ALA A 813 43.64 6.00 -45.75
CA ALA A 813 44.70 6.72 -45.05
C ALA A 813 46.12 6.25 -45.40
N GLY A 814 46.27 5.27 -46.31
CA GLY A 814 47.57 4.78 -46.78
C GLY A 814 48.29 3.82 -45.84
N VAL A 815 47.57 3.18 -44.90
CA VAL A 815 48.16 2.20 -43.97
C VAL A 815 48.42 0.88 -44.70
N VAL A 816 49.63 0.35 -44.59
CA VAL A 816 50.03 -0.94 -45.20
C VAL A 816 49.75 -2.08 -44.21
N GLN A 817 49.31 -3.25 -44.70
CA GLN A 817 48.95 -4.44 -43.90
C GLN A 817 47.74 -4.22 -42.95
N VAL A 818 46.68 -3.61 -43.47
CA VAL A 818 45.43 -3.33 -42.75
C VAL A 818 44.84 -4.60 -42.11
N ASP A 819 44.93 -5.76 -42.77
CA ASP A 819 44.36 -7.02 -42.27
C ASP A 819 45.01 -7.52 -40.97
N VAL A 820 46.34 -7.37 -40.84
CA VAL A 820 47.09 -7.77 -39.63
C VAL A 820 46.73 -6.87 -38.45
N LEU A 821 46.56 -5.58 -38.72
CA LEU A 821 46.12 -4.61 -37.72
C LEU A 821 44.67 -4.91 -37.31
N LEU A 822 43.75 -5.10 -38.26
CA LEU A 822 42.35 -5.45 -37.98
C LEU A 822 42.22 -6.74 -37.18
N GLN A 823 43.04 -7.77 -37.47
CA GLN A 823 43.04 -9.02 -36.72
C GLN A 823 43.46 -8.80 -35.26
N SER A 824 44.45 -7.94 -35.01
CA SER A 824 44.87 -7.57 -33.64
C SER A 824 43.79 -6.77 -32.90
N TRP A 825 42.99 -5.99 -33.62
CA TRP A 825 41.87 -5.21 -33.09
C TRP A 825 40.54 -5.98 -33.04
N ALA A 826 40.47 -7.21 -33.56
CA ALA A 826 39.22 -7.96 -33.72
C ALA A 826 38.46 -8.14 -32.39
N ALA A 827 39.17 -8.35 -31.27
CA ALA A 827 38.56 -8.45 -29.95
C ALA A 827 37.90 -7.13 -29.51
N VAL A 828 38.55 -6.00 -29.78
CA VAL A 828 38.03 -4.65 -29.46
C VAL A 828 36.85 -4.29 -30.36
N ILE A 829 36.93 -4.61 -31.66
CA ILE A 829 35.85 -4.40 -32.64
C ILE A 829 34.62 -5.23 -32.25
N SER A 830 34.82 -6.51 -31.92
CA SER A 830 33.75 -7.41 -31.48
C SER A 830 33.08 -6.96 -30.18
N LYS A 831 33.89 -6.51 -29.19
CA LYS A 831 33.37 -5.93 -27.94
C LYS A 831 32.56 -4.66 -28.20
N THR A 832 33.08 -3.77 -29.05
CA THR A 832 32.39 -2.51 -29.41
C THR A 832 31.08 -2.79 -30.12
N ALA A 833 31.06 -3.70 -31.10
CA ALA A 833 29.83 -4.12 -31.79
C ALA A 833 28.80 -4.72 -30.83
N SER A 834 29.23 -5.57 -29.90
CA SER A 834 28.33 -6.16 -28.89
C SER A 834 27.70 -5.12 -27.98
N ASP A 835 28.48 -4.14 -27.51
CA ASP A 835 27.93 -3.06 -26.68
C ASP A 835 27.08 -2.06 -27.47
N CYS A 836 27.35 -1.83 -28.76
CA CYS A 836 26.45 -1.08 -29.64
C CYS A 836 25.07 -1.74 -29.73
N VAL A 837 25.03 -3.06 -29.92
CA VAL A 837 23.78 -3.84 -29.92
C VAL A 837 23.08 -3.75 -28.56
N ALA A 838 23.81 -3.87 -27.45
CA ALA A 838 23.23 -3.69 -26.11
C ALA A 838 22.65 -2.27 -25.92
N GLY A 839 23.38 -1.23 -26.34
CA GLY A 839 22.92 0.15 -26.29
C GLY A 839 21.65 0.37 -27.11
N PHE A 840 21.51 -0.31 -28.25
CA PHE A 840 20.29 -0.27 -29.06
C PHE A 840 19.13 -1.01 -28.42
N ILE A 841 19.34 -2.24 -27.91
CA ILE A 841 18.31 -3.04 -27.23
C ILE A 841 17.80 -2.30 -26.00
N GLU A 842 18.71 -1.94 -25.08
CA GLU A 842 18.35 -1.27 -23.83
C GLU A 842 17.79 0.13 -24.10
N GLY A 843 18.39 0.90 -25.02
CA GLY A 843 17.92 2.23 -25.39
C GLY A 843 16.53 2.23 -26.05
N SER A 844 16.20 1.20 -26.83
CA SER A 844 14.87 1.04 -27.43
C SER A 844 13.81 0.70 -26.38
N VAL A 845 14.16 -0.19 -25.43
CA VAL A 845 13.30 -0.52 -24.28
C VAL A 845 13.09 0.70 -23.39
N ASP A 846 14.15 1.43 -23.04
CA ASP A 846 14.08 2.67 -22.24
C ASP A 846 13.25 3.75 -22.96
N ARG A 847 13.38 3.89 -24.30
CA ARG A 847 12.56 4.79 -25.10
C ARG A 847 11.08 4.42 -25.06
N ALA A 848 10.75 3.15 -25.34
CA ALA A 848 9.36 2.68 -25.34
C ALA A 848 8.72 2.85 -23.96
N LYS A 849 9.50 2.59 -22.91
CA LYS A 849 9.13 2.78 -21.52
C LYS A 849 8.86 4.25 -21.19
N ASN A 850 9.78 5.17 -21.51
CA ASN A 850 9.58 6.60 -21.30
C ASN A 850 8.32 7.11 -22.02
N ILE A 851 8.08 6.71 -23.27
CA ILE A 851 6.86 7.11 -24.00
C ILE A 851 5.60 6.62 -23.28
N ARG A 852 5.57 5.35 -22.85
CA ARG A 852 4.41 4.78 -22.14
C ARG A 852 4.12 5.52 -20.83
N GLU A 853 5.17 5.90 -20.10
CA GLU A 853 5.04 6.69 -18.87
C GLU A 853 4.48 8.08 -19.15
N ARG A 854 5.06 8.79 -20.14
CA ARG A 854 4.56 10.11 -20.53
C ARG A 854 3.10 10.05 -20.99
N MET A 855 2.70 9.00 -21.71
CA MET A 855 1.29 8.79 -22.08
C MET A 855 0.40 8.66 -20.85
N ASN A 856 0.84 7.94 -19.80
CA ASN A 856 0.07 7.82 -18.56
C ASN A 856 -0.02 9.16 -17.81
N ASP A 857 1.08 9.91 -17.72
CA ASP A 857 1.11 11.23 -17.09
C ASP A 857 0.15 12.21 -17.81
N TYR A 858 0.17 12.24 -19.16
CA TYR A 858 -0.79 13.02 -19.95
C TYR A 858 -2.23 12.54 -19.77
N ARG A 859 -2.49 11.22 -19.71
CA ARG A 859 -3.84 10.68 -19.46
C ARG A 859 -4.39 11.15 -18.11
N GLN A 860 -3.57 11.13 -17.06
CA GLN A 860 -4.00 11.56 -15.73
C GLN A 860 -4.37 13.04 -15.73
N LYS A 861 -3.52 13.89 -16.31
CA LYS A 861 -3.77 15.33 -16.38
C LYS A 861 -4.95 15.69 -17.26
N LEU A 862 -5.10 15.02 -18.39
CA LEU A 862 -6.21 15.28 -19.27
C LEU A 862 -7.55 14.87 -18.65
N ARG A 863 -7.62 13.76 -17.89
CA ARG A 863 -8.85 13.43 -17.16
C ARG A 863 -9.23 14.54 -16.20
N GLN A 864 -8.28 15.05 -15.43
CA GLN A 864 -8.50 16.20 -14.55
C GLN A 864 -8.97 17.43 -15.34
N PHE A 865 -8.38 17.70 -16.51
CA PHE A 865 -8.83 18.78 -17.39
C PHE A 865 -10.27 18.57 -17.88
N LEU A 866 -10.62 17.37 -18.37
CA LEU A 866 -11.95 17.05 -18.86
C LEU A 866 -13.00 17.07 -17.74
N ASP A 867 -12.65 16.61 -16.53
CA ASP A 867 -13.53 16.68 -15.36
C ASP A 867 -13.83 18.14 -14.99
N VAL A 868 -12.82 19.02 -15.04
CA VAL A 868 -12.98 20.46 -14.80
C VAL A 868 -13.80 21.10 -15.93
N TYR A 869 -13.48 20.79 -17.19
CA TYR A 869 -14.24 21.26 -18.35
C TYR A 869 -15.73 20.87 -18.25
N ALA A 870 -16.02 19.62 -17.88
CA ALA A 870 -17.39 19.16 -17.70
C ALA A 870 -18.11 19.89 -16.56
N ARG A 871 -17.43 20.19 -15.44
CA ARG A 871 -18.01 21.02 -14.36
C ARG A 871 -18.33 22.43 -14.82
N VAL A 872 -17.44 23.02 -15.59
CA VAL A 872 -17.63 24.35 -16.16
C VAL A 872 -18.83 24.38 -17.12
N GLU A 873 -18.95 23.39 -18.01
CA GLU A 873 -20.14 23.21 -18.88
C GLU A 873 -21.44 23.08 -18.07
N MET A 874 -21.40 22.39 -16.93
CA MET A 874 -22.57 22.26 -16.04
C MET A 874 -22.94 23.55 -15.31
N LEU A 875 -21.96 24.41 -14.99
CA LEU A 875 -22.19 25.71 -14.35
C LEU A 875 -22.73 26.76 -15.33
N PHE A 876 -22.33 26.69 -16.60
CA PHE A 876 -22.72 27.64 -17.64
C PHE A 876 -23.39 26.95 -18.84
N PRO A 877 -24.54 26.28 -18.67
CA PRO A 877 -25.17 25.48 -19.73
C PRO A 877 -25.67 26.31 -20.92
N GLU A 878 -25.85 27.62 -20.75
CA GLU A 878 -26.34 28.54 -21.79
C GLU A 878 -25.21 29.25 -22.56
N SER A 879 -23.96 29.15 -22.10
CA SER A 879 -22.80 29.80 -22.73
C SER A 879 -21.88 28.78 -23.39
N GLU A 880 -21.29 29.11 -24.54
CA GLU A 880 -20.21 28.29 -25.08
C GLU A 880 -18.96 28.42 -24.20
N VAL A 881 -18.57 27.33 -23.52
CA VAL A 881 -17.38 27.32 -22.64
C VAL A 881 -16.10 27.69 -23.38
N LEU A 882 -16.05 27.46 -24.70
CA LEU A 882 -14.91 27.84 -25.51
C LEU A 882 -14.73 29.36 -25.63
N ASP A 883 -15.83 30.12 -25.71
CA ASP A 883 -15.80 31.59 -25.71
C ASP A 883 -15.42 32.12 -24.33
N LEU A 884 -15.85 31.42 -23.29
CA LEU A 884 -15.49 31.75 -21.91
C LEU A 884 -13.99 31.54 -21.63
N LEU A 885 -13.38 30.50 -22.21
CA LEU A 885 -11.92 30.26 -22.15
C LEU A 885 -11.10 31.33 -22.90
N GLN A 886 -11.73 32.17 -23.75
CA GLN A 886 -11.05 33.30 -24.38
C GLN A 886 -10.89 34.50 -23.45
N ARG A 887 -11.65 34.57 -22.34
CA ARG A 887 -11.59 35.64 -21.33
C ARG A 887 -11.37 35.09 -19.91
N PRO A 888 -10.24 34.42 -19.65
CA PRO A 888 -10.00 33.77 -18.37
C PRO A 888 -9.79 34.75 -17.19
N GLU A 889 -9.51 36.03 -17.45
CA GLU A 889 -9.35 37.07 -16.42
C GLU A 889 -10.67 37.37 -15.69
N ASP A 890 -11.79 37.42 -16.43
CA ASP A 890 -13.13 37.68 -15.88
C ASP A 890 -13.52 36.60 -14.84
N TRP A 891 -13.00 35.39 -15.02
CA TRP A 891 -13.28 34.20 -14.19
C TRP A 891 -12.39 34.16 -12.96
N TYR A 892 -11.14 34.57 -13.10
CA TYR A 892 -10.23 34.66 -11.96
C TYR A 892 -10.68 35.73 -10.96
N HIS A 893 -11.37 36.76 -11.45
CA HIS A 893 -11.94 37.85 -10.66
C HIS A 893 -13.44 37.70 -10.36
N SER A 894 -14.05 36.53 -10.64
CA SER A 894 -15.47 36.31 -10.34
C SER A 894 -15.74 36.38 -8.83
N GLU A 895 -16.93 36.89 -8.47
CA GLU A 895 -17.41 36.86 -7.07
C GLU A 895 -17.74 35.43 -6.62
N ASP A 896 -18.05 34.53 -7.56
CA ASP A 896 -18.27 33.11 -7.30
C ASP A 896 -16.94 32.39 -7.00
N GLU A 897 -16.88 31.74 -5.84
CA GLU A 897 -15.70 31.02 -5.36
C GLU A 897 -15.45 29.73 -6.15
N GLU A 898 -16.50 29.02 -6.56
CA GLU A 898 -16.38 27.77 -7.32
C GLU A 898 -15.77 28.01 -8.70
N THR A 899 -16.24 29.04 -9.41
CA THR A 899 -15.66 29.48 -10.70
C THR A 899 -14.17 29.85 -10.57
N ARG A 900 -13.82 30.58 -9.51
CA ARG A 900 -12.42 30.97 -9.23
C ARG A 900 -11.52 29.76 -8.94
N GLU A 901 -12.02 28.76 -8.22
CA GLU A 901 -11.26 27.53 -7.99
C GLU A 901 -11.03 26.74 -9.29
N LEU A 902 -12.05 26.62 -10.14
CA LEU A 902 -11.96 25.87 -11.40
C LEU A 902 -10.92 26.48 -12.35
N ILE A 903 -10.87 27.81 -12.48
CA ILE A 903 -9.87 28.49 -13.32
C ILE A 903 -8.45 28.29 -12.74
N GLN A 904 -8.29 28.33 -11.42
CA GLN A 904 -7.01 28.03 -10.76
C GLN A 904 -6.56 26.58 -11.03
N ILE A 905 -7.49 25.60 -11.02
CA ILE A 905 -7.20 24.22 -11.39
C ILE A 905 -6.80 24.10 -12.88
N LEU A 906 -7.42 24.85 -13.79
CA LEU A 906 -7.03 24.90 -15.21
C LEU A 906 -5.62 25.48 -15.41
N ILE A 907 -5.25 26.52 -14.64
CA ILE A 907 -3.88 27.06 -14.61
C ILE A 907 -2.90 25.98 -14.17
N VAL A 908 -3.20 25.27 -13.06
CA VAL A 908 -2.36 24.18 -12.55
C VAL A 908 -2.16 23.08 -13.59
N ASN A 909 -3.22 22.68 -14.30
CA ASN A 909 -3.15 21.71 -15.39
C ASN A 909 -2.22 22.19 -16.51
N SER A 910 -2.39 23.43 -16.97
CA SER A 910 -1.62 24.00 -18.07
C SER A 910 -0.14 24.17 -17.72
N LEU A 911 0.18 24.54 -16.47
CA LEU A 911 1.56 24.60 -15.97
C LEU A 911 2.24 23.23 -15.96
N ASP A 912 1.52 22.17 -15.62
CA ASP A 912 2.04 20.80 -15.68
C ASP A 912 2.23 20.31 -17.12
N LEU A 913 1.31 20.64 -18.03
CA LEU A 913 1.46 20.31 -19.46
C LEU A 913 2.66 21.04 -20.09
N LEU A 914 2.86 22.32 -19.76
CA LEU A 914 4.05 23.10 -20.11
C LEU A 914 5.32 22.40 -19.59
N TYR A 915 5.34 22.02 -18.31
CA TYR A 915 6.48 21.34 -17.70
C TYR A 915 6.78 20.00 -18.38
N PHE A 916 5.75 19.19 -18.66
CA PHE A 916 5.91 17.93 -19.37
C PHE A 916 6.55 18.16 -20.74
N TRP A 917 6.01 19.08 -21.54
CA TRP A 917 6.48 19.33 -22.90
C TRP A 917 7.94 19.79 -22.97
N MET A 918 8.36 20.63 -22.03
CA MET A 918 9.69 21.26 -22.02
C MET A 918 10.75 20.45 -21.28
N TYR A 919 10.37 19.78 -20.18
CA TYR A 919 11.31 19.20 -19.23
C TYR A 919 11.30 17.66 -19.23
N GLN A 920 10.16 17.00 -19.49
CA GLN A 920 10.07 15.54 -19.35
C GLN A 920 10.54 14.78 -20.61
N PRO A 921 11.29 13.66 -20.45
CA PRO A 921 11.87 12.93 -21.56
C PRO A 921 10.79 12.33 -22.46
N ARG A 922 10.93 12.49 -23.79
CA ARG A 922 9.99 11.99 -24.81
C ARG A 922 8.54 12.48 -24.68
N ALA A 923 8.27 13.49 -23.87
CA ALA A 923 6.92 14.04 -23.67
C ALA A 923 6.30 14.57 -24.96
N ARG A 924 7.08 15.25 -25.81
CA ARG A 924 6.63 15.74 -27.12
C ARG A 924 6.08 14.65 -28.03
N THR A 925 6.71 13.47 -28.02
CA THR A 925 6.24 12.31 -28.81
C THR A 925 4.95 11.75 -28.23
N ALA A 926 4.87 11.64 -26.90
CA ALA A 926 3.67 11.16 -26.23
C ALA A 926 2.47 12.10 -26.43
N PHE A 927 2.66 13.42 -26.31
CA PHE A 927 1.61 14.41 -26.53
C PHE A 927 1.06 14.35 -27.96
N ARG A 928 1.94 14.30 -28.97
CA ARG A 928 1.51 14.15 -30.38
C ARG A 928 0.74 12.86 -30.65
N ASN A 929 1.14 11.75 -30.02
CA ASN A 929 0.38 10.51 -30.14
C ASN A 929 -1.00 10.64 -29.49
N PHE A 930 -1.08 11.35 -28.36
CA PHE A 930 -2.34 11.60 -27.68
C PHE A 930 -3.31 12.43 -28.52
N LEU A 931 -2.84 13.55 -29.09
CA LEU A 931 -3.66 14.42 -29.94
C LEU A 931 -4.20 13.70 -31.19
N ARG A 932 -3.54 12.63 -31.65
CA ARG A 932 -4.01 11.79 -32.77
C ARG A 932 -5.16 10.86 -32.39
N ASP A 933 -5.26 10.50 -31.12
CA ASP A 933 -6.28 9.58 -30.61
C ASP A 933 -7.54 10.33 -30.11
N MET A 934 -7.49 11.67 -30.02
CA MET A 934 -8.59 12.56 -29.60
C MET A 934 -9.53 12.90 -30.76
N SER A 935 -10.77 13.25 -30.43
CA SER A 935 -11.68 13.90 -31.38
C SER A 935 -11.18 15.30 -31.77
N GLU A 936 -11.64 15.83 -32.90
CA GLU A 936 -11.24 17.17 -33.36
C GLU A 936 -11.68 18.26 -32.37
N ASP A 937 -12.87 18.12 -31.78
CA ASP A 937 -13.41 19.06 -30.79
C ASP A 937 -12.60 19.04 -29.49
N GLU A 938 -12.33 17.86 -28.91
CA GLU A 938 -11.49 17.74 -27.70
C GLU A 938 -10.08 18.29 -27.93
N ARG A 939 -9.53 18.06 -29.12
CA ARG A 939 -8.21 18.58 -29.52
C ARG A 939 -8.23 20.11 -29.56
N HIS A 940 -9.27 20.69 -30.16
CA HIS A 940 -9.43 22.14 -30.27
C HIS A 940 -9.57 22.78 -28.89
N VAL A 941 -10.47 22.27 -28.06
CA VAL A 941 -10.69 22.71 -26.67
C VAL A 941 -9.40 22.69 -25.85
N LEU A 942 -8.65 21.58 -25.89
CA LEU A 942 -7.41 21.44 -25.12
C LEU A 942 -6.33 22.44 -25.55
N ILE A 943 -6.17 22.63 -26.86
CA ILE A 943 -5.19 23.56 -27.43
C ILE A 943 -5.54 24.99 -27.05
N LYS A 944 -6.81 25.39 -27.24
CA LYS A 944 -7.28 26.74 -26.89
C LYS A 944 -7.15 27.01 -25.39
N ALA A 945 -7.50 26.05 -24.53
CA ALA A 945 -7.39 26.20 -23.09
C ALA A 945 -5.95 26.49 -22.61
N GLN A 946 -4.91 26.15 -23.38
CA GLN A 946 -3.53 26.52 -23.01
C GLN A 946 -3.28 28.03 -23.05
N SER A 947 -4.12 28.82 -23.73
CA SER A 947 -4.01 30.29 -23.78
C SER A 947 -4.05 30.93 -22.39
N ILE A 948 -4.60 30.25 -21.39
CA ILE A 948 -4.62 30.67 -19.99
C ILE A 948 -3.22 30.99 -19.45
N LEU A 949 -2.17 30.38 -20.01
CA LEU A 949 -0.76 30.69 -19.70
C LEU A 949 -0.30 32.07 -20.18
N LYS A 950 -1.18 32.90 -20.78
CA LYS A 950 -0.92 34.32 -21.09
C LYS A 950 -1.20 35.23 -19.87
N MET A 951 -1.87 34.73 -18.84
CA MET A 951 -2.17 35.46 -17.59
C MET A 951 -0.91 35.59 -16.70
N GLU A 952 0.13 36.26 -17.19
CA GLU A 952 1.43 36.35 -16.51
C GLU A 952 1.34 36.99 -15.13
N ARG A 953 0.48 38.00 -14.94
CA ARG A 953 0.33 38.72 -13.67
C ARG A 953 -0.29 37.83 -12.60
N GLU A 954 -1.43 37.21 -12.92
CA GLU A 954 -2.22 36.37 -12.02
C GLU A 954 -1.45 35.10 -11.65
N ILE A 955 -0.85 34.44 -12.65
CA ILE A 955 -0.05 33.23 -12.42
C ILE A 955 1.18 33.56 -11.56
N SER A 956 1.84 34.70 -11.79
CA SER A 956 2.96 35.15 -10.95
C SER A 956 2.50 35.40 -9.51
N GLN A 957 1.34 36.03 -9.32
CA GLN A 957 0.75 36.25 -8.00
C GLN A 957 0.46 34.93 -7.29
N MET A 958 -0.12 33.93 -7.97
CA MET A 958 -0.34 32.59 -7.40
C MET A 958 0.97 31.93 -6.89
N PHE A 959 2.07 32.10 -7.61
CA PHE A 959 3.39 31.63 -7.15
C PHE A 959 3.86 32.36 -5.87
N ILE A 960 3.65 33.67 -5.79
CA ILE A 960 4.02 34.52 -4.65
C ILE A 960 3.16 34.17 -3.42
N ASP A 961 1.86 33.94 -3.63
CA ASP A 961 0.90 33.54 -2.59
C ASP A 961 1.19 32.13 -2.04
N GLY A 962 2.01 31.37 -2.76
CA GLY A 962 2.66 30.17 -2.25
C GLY A 962 2.10 28.86 -2.78
N ILE A 963 1.45 28.86 -3.95
CA ILE A 963 0.83 27.66 -4.54
C ILE A 963 1.75 26.43 -4.64
N LEU A 964 3.07 26.63 -4.79
CA LEU A 964 4.11 25.57 -4.79
C LEU A 964 5.03 25.62 -3.55
N GLY A 965 4.64 26.32 -2.51
CA GLY A 965 5.44 26.55 -1.30
C GLY A 965 6.50 27.64 -1.47
N ARG A 966 7.48 27.66 -0.55
CA ARG A 966 8.47 28.76 -0.44
C ARG A 966 9.52 28.79 -1.56
N ASN A 967 9.78 27.66 -2.21
CA ASN A 967 10.79 27.54 -3.26
C ASN A 967 10.19 27.83 -4.66
N PHE A 968 9.30 28.81 -4.76
CA PHE A 968 8.58 29.15 -5.99
C PHE A 968 9.44 29.89 -7.04
N SER A 969 10.61 30.40 -6.68
CA SER A 969 11.46 31.20 -7.58
C SER A 969 11.90 30.44 -8.84
N ARG A 970 12.25 29.16 -8.71
CA ARG A 970 12.63 28.30 -9.83
C ARG A 970 11.46 28.01 -10.79
N PRO A 971 10.30 27.51 -10.33
CA PRO A 971 9.16 27.27 -11.22
C PRO A 971 8.61 28.55 -11.84
N LEU A 972 8.59 29.68 -11.11
CA LEU A 972 8.19 30.98 -11.64
C LEU A 972 9.11 31.43 -12.78
N ALA A 973 10.42 31.38 -12.58
CA ALA A 973 11.39 31.72 -13.62
C ALA A 973 11.29 30.78 -14.83
N PHE A 974 10.97 29.50 -14.62
CA PHE A 974 10.74 28.55 -15.71
C PHE A 974 9.49 28.90 -16.53
N TYR A 975 8.38 29.23 -15.85
CA TYR A 975 7.14 29.64 -16.49
C TYR A 975 7.35 30.86 -17.38
N LEU A 976 7.86 31.97 -16.82
CA LEU A 976 8.06 33.23 -17.54
C LEU A 976 8.99 33.10 -18.76
N ASN A 977 10.02 32.25 -18.67
CA ASN A 977 10.97 32.07 -19.78
C ASN A 977 10.47 31.16 -20.91
N ARG A 978 9.50 30.27 -20.65
CA ARG A 978 9.17 29.15 -21.56
C ARG A 978 7.72 29.09 -22.02
N SER A 979 6.79 29.74 -21.32
CA SER A 979 5.37 29.80 -21.69
C SER A 979 5.18 30.26 -23.14
N GLY A 980 5.82 31.37 -23.56
CA GLY A 980 5.70 31.91 -24.91
C GLY A 980 6.31 31.02 -26.02
N GLU A 981 7.34 30.24 -25.73
CA GLU A 981 7.86 29.22 -26.68
C GLU A 981 6.87 28.06 -26.81
N TYR A 982 6.31 27.61 -25.69
CA TYR A 982 5.35 26.51 -25.63
C TYR A 982 4.07 26.84 -26.41
N LEU A 983 3.44 27.98 -26.14
CA LEU A 983 2.19 28.39 -26.76
C LEU A 983 2.30 28.45 -28.28
N ARG A 984 3.35 29.08 -28.82
CA ARG A 984 3.61 29.15 -30.27
C ARG A 984 3.75 27.78 -30.94
N VAL A 985 4.18 26.77 -30.20
CA VAL A 985 4.36 25.40 -30.73
C VAL A 985 3.06 24.62 -30.63
N VAL A 986 2.28 24.81 -29.56
CA VAL A 986 0.99 24.13 -29.37
C VAL A 986 -0.06 24.67 -30.34
N GLU A 987 -0.11 25.98 -30.57
CA GLU A 987 -0.98 26.61 -31.59
C GLU A 987 -0.71 26.04 -33.00
N LYS A 988 0.56 25.71 -33.32
CA LYS A 988 0.93 25.06 -34.60
C LYS A 988 0.49 23.61 -34.73
N LEU A 989 0.05 22.97 -33.65
CA LEU A 989 -0.46 21.58 -33.66
C LEU A 989 -1.98 21.54 -33.89
N GLU A 990 -2.65 22.69 -34.00
CA GLU A 990 -4.07 22.82 -34.28
C GLU A 990 -4.40 22.50 -35.75
N GLY A 991 -3.50 22.85 -36.67
CA GLY A 991 -3.55 22.53 -38.11
C GLY A 991 -2.77 21.27 -38.45
#